data_AF-A0A958BZI1-F1
#
_entry.id   AF-A0A958BZI1-F1
#
_cell.length_a   1.000
_cell.length_b   1.000
_cell.length_c   1.000
_cell.angle_alpha   90.00
_cell.angle_beta   90.00
_cell.angle_gamma   90.00
#
_symmetry.space_group_name_H-M   'P 1'
#
loop_
_entity.id
_entity.type
_entity.pdbx_description
1 polymer ?
#
loop_
_entity_poly.entity_id
_entity_poly.type
_entity_poly.pdbx_seq_one_letter_code
_entity_poly.pdbx_strand_id
1 'polypeptide(L)'
;MQRPLRWGLILIPIFILSTLAVGYFGWQIRRRQPPQPANFLAADKNYGVTIDLTQYDDETLNQTLEAMHASGLVWLRQPISWAELEPEPGQFNWQPLDRIIDAVTTFNQQSTQPTNNPPNFQLIAVLQDTPPWARPANTPLSTPPTELSDFGAFARAFAARYGNWINHYQIWDQPNLSAFWGDTFVDSDAYADLLREASLNIRTANPEAVILTAALAATLEDGPLNLNELTYLDQLYQVNANRWFDVVAIQPFGLWTKPLDAPAPDQLNFRRAELIRQIMLNHGDGDTPIWATGFGWVALPADWSGQPSPWSNDLPSVQAPRTAEAIDHARRHWPWLGPMLAARWDAVGLAADDPARGFALTETPEILTVIETATETSAFPGRYPATHPSGHPSPGWRFAITLADIPSEAPRTLTIPFEGTRLDLTVNRGDFRGHLWVTIDDQPANALPYDSQGRSYLILTDPLYEQATVTLARYLPEGQHEAVIEAEGGWEQWAIAGWTVANEVDTRAWRTGLTVAGLAAAASGLGILWLLIGAWPQIFKQAWAWSEIIIALYNILGERGHFFITFGLAAVIFLTQGFIALVLLPLLTLLILLRPDLGLALVTLAIFLFEIPLRLPIGAFSPVELTLALTLLGFTFRLLLT
;
A
#
# COMPACT_ATOMS: atom_id res chain seq x y z
N MET A 1 -19.31 53.59 -19.02
CA MET A 1 -19.41 52.14 -19.34
C MET A 1 -18.07 51.44 -19.63
N GLN A 2 -16.96 52.11 -19.98
CA GLN A 2 -15.73 51.40 -20.42
C GLN A 2 -14.74 50.94 -19.32
N ARG A 3 -14.80 51.49 -18.10
CA ARG A 3 -13.84 51.12 -17.02
C ARG A 3 -13.98 49.69 -16.47
N PRO A 4 -15.18 49.16 -16.17
CA PRO A 4 -15.29 47.78 -15.64
C PRO A 4 -14.90 46.71 -16.66
N LEU A 5 -15.16 46.95 -17.97
CA LEU A 5 -14.75 46.03 -19.04
C LEU A 5 -13.23 45.88 -19.14
N ARG A 6 -12.47 46.96 -18.93
CA ARG A 6 -11.00 46.96 -18.99
C ARG A 6 -10.36 46.17 -17.84
N TRP A 7 -10.93 46.27 -16.63
CA TRP A 7 -10.46 45.46 -15.50
C TRP A 7 -10.79 43.98 -15.68
N GLY A 8 -11.94 43.64 -16.28
CA GLY A 8 -12.26 42.26 -16.64
C GLY A 8 -11.24 41.64 -17.61
N LEU A 9 -10.82 42.38 -18.63
CA LEU A 9 -9.79 41.92 -19.59
C LEU A 9 -8.41 41.67 -18.96
N ILE A 10 -8.14 42.22 -17.78
CA ILE A 10 -6.87 42.02 -17.05
C ILE A 10 -7.03 40.94 -15.98
N LEU A 11 -8.11 41.00 -15.20
CA LEU A 11 -8.32 40.09 -14.07
C LEU A 11 -8.64 38.67 -14.52
N ILE A 12 -9.35 38.46 -15.62
CA ILE A 12 -9.70 37.12 -16.12
C ILE A 12 -8.43 36.33 -16.53
N PRO A 13 -7.52 36.86 -17.37
CA PRO A 13 -6.27 36.16 -17.66
C PRO A 13 -5.42 35.89 -16.41
N ILE A 14 -5.35 36.83 -15.47
CA ILE A 14 -4.62 36.65 -14.21
C ILE A 14 -5.23 35.51 -13.39
N PHE A 15 -6.55 35.45 -13.27
CA PHE A 15 -7.26 34.38 -12.57
C PHE A 15 -6.99 33.01 -13.21
N ILE A 16 -7.05 32.92 -14.53
CA ILE A 16 -6.77 31.68 -15.27
C ILE A 16 -5.32 31.24 -15.05
N LEU A 17 -4.35 32.13 -15.27
CA LEU A 17 -2.93 31.82 -15.12
C LEU A 17 -2.56 31.44 -13.68
N SER A 18 -3.10 32.15 -12.69
CA SER A 18 -2.86 31.85 -11.28
C SER A 18 -3.51 30.52 -10.86
N THR A 19 -4.69 30.18 -11.38
CA THR A 19 -5.32 28.87 -11.15
C THR A 19 -4.51 27.73 -11.78
N LEU A 20 -4.01 27.91 -13.01
CA LEU A 20 -3.11 26.94 -13.64
C LEU A 20 -1.79 26.80 -12.85
N ALA A 21 -1.25 27.91 -12.34
CA ALA A 21 -0.06 27.89 -11.50
C ALA A 21 -0.31 27.18 -10.16
N VAL A 22 -1.48 27.34 -9.53
CA VAL A 22 -1.90 26.57 -8.35
C VAL A 22 -1.90 25.07 -8.67
N GLY A 23 -2.50 24.67 -9.80
CA GLY A 23 -2.48 23.28 -10.27
C GLY A 23 -1.07 22.74 -10.49
N TYR A 24 -0.21 23.52 -11.17
CA TYR A 24 1.18 23.17 -11.43
C TYR A 24 2.00 23.03 -10.13
N PHE A 25 1.95 24.02 -9.24
CA PHE A 25 2.70 23.98 -7.98
C PHE A 25 2.20 22.87 -7.04
N GLY A 26 0.88 22.68 -6.96
CA GLY A 26 0.28 21.56 -6.23
C GLY A 26 0.74 20.20 -6.77
N TRP A 27 0.78 20.05 -8.10
CA TRP A 27 1.30 18.86 -8.76
C TRP A 27 2.79 18.64 -8.48
N GLN A 28 3.62 19.69 -8.57
CA GLN A 28 5.06 19.61 -8.27
C GLN A 28 5.35 19.21 -6.81
N ILE A 29 4.53 19.68 -5.85
CA ILE A 29 4.63 19.27 -4.45
C ILE A 29 4.25 17.80 -4.30
N ARG A 30 3.07 17.40 -4.80
CA ARG A 30 2.58 16.02 -4.70
C ARG A 30 3.55 15.02 -5.33
N ARG A 31 4.08 15.33 -6.51
CA ARG A 31 5.04 14.46 -7.24
C ARG A 31 6.37 14.26 -6.48
N ARG A 32 6.76 15.20 -5.63
CA ARG A 32 8.00 15.14 -4.85
C ARG A 32 7.80 14.73 -3.40
N GLN A 33 6.56 14.45 -2.99
CA GLN A 33 6.35 13.86 -1.67
C GLN A 33 6.91 12.44 -1.69
N PRO A 34 7.81 12.10 -0.77
CA PRO A 34 8.26 10.72 -0.65
C PRO A 34 7.08 9.81 -0.29
N PRO A 35 7.16 8.52 -0.66
CA PRO A 35 6.22 7.53 -0.18
C PRO A 35 6.21 7.51 1.36
N GLN A 36 5.02 7.34 1.94
CA GLN A 36 4.90 7.19 3.38
C GLN A 36 5.33 5.78 3.81
N PRO A 37 6.15 5.67 4.88
CA PRO A 37 6.45 4.39 5.51
C PRO A 37 5.18 3.69 6.00
N ALA A 38 5.16 2.36 5.88
CA ALA A 38 4.12 1.53 6.49
C ALA A 38 4.41 1.31 7.99
N ASN A 39 3.63 0.45 8.65
CA ASN A 39 3.85 0.08 10.05
C ASN A 39 5.15 -0.75 10.24
N PHE A 40 5.42 -1.17 11.48
CA PHE A 40 6.65 -1.88 11.86
C PHE A 40 6.86 -3.25 11.17
N LEU A 41 5.83 -3.85 10.58
CA LEU A 41 5.99 -5.07 9.79
C LEU A 41 6.73 -4.81 8.46
N ALA A 42 6.92 -3.56 8.04
CA ALA A 42 7.86 -3.19 6.98
C ALA A 42 9.27 -2.86 7.50
N ALA A 43 9.52 -2.86 8.82
CA ALA A 43 10.81 -2.48 9.38
C ALA A 43 11.90 -3.49 9.01
N ASP A 44 11.56 -4.77 9.02
CA ASP A 44 12.49 -5.84 8.69
C ASP A 44 12.88 -5.75 7.21
N LYS A 45 14.15 -5.44 6.99
CA LYS A 45 14.79 -5.33 5.67
C LYS A 45 15.75 -6.50 5.42
N ASN A 46 15.56 -7.64 6.08
CA ASN A 46 16.33 -8.85 5.78
C ASN A 46 15.83 -9.53 4.50
N TYR A 47 16.56 -10.58 4.10
CA TYR A 47 16.24 -11.40 2.95
C TYR A 47 15.78 -12.77 3.36
N GLY A 48 15.20 -13.48 2.42
CA GLY A 48 14.82 -14.86 2.62
C GLY A 48 14.70 -15.63 1.32
N VAL A 49 14.08 -16.78 1.40
CA VAL A 49 13.95 -17.70 0.27
C VAL A 49 12.70 -18.56 0.42
N THR A 50 12.08 -18.89 -0.71
CA THR A 50 11.07 -19.97 -0.74
C THR A 50 11.77 -21.32 -0.79
N ILE A 51 11.41 -22.24 0.11
CA ILE A 51 12.02 -23.56 0.21
C ILE A 51 11.02 -24.55 0.80
N ASP A 52 10.99 -25.76 0.25
CA ASP A 52 10.30 -26.87 0.88
C ASP A 52 11.30 -27.73 1.64
N LEU A 53 11.35 -27.59 2.95
CA LEU A 53 12.26 -28.32 3.82
C LEU A 53 11.87 -29.79 3.99
N THR A 54 10.65 -30.18 3.61
CA THR A 54 10.17 -31.57 3.73
C THR A 54 10.91 -32.52 2.79
N GLN A 55 11.53 -31.99 1.73
CA GLN A 55 12.25 -32.77 0.72
C GLN A 55 13.62 -33.29 1.19
N TYR A 56 14.16 -32.80 2.30
CA TYR A 56 15.50 -33.16 2.79
C TYR A 56 15.46 -34.20 3.91
N ASP A 57 16.42 -35.10 3.94
CA ASP A 57 16.73 -35.89 5.15
C ASP A 57 17.37 -35.03 6.25
N ASP A 58 17.61 -35.59 7.44
CA ASP A 58 18.08 -34.83 8.60
C ASP A 58 19.47 -34.23 8.42
N GLU A 59 20.36 -34.95 7.74
CA GLU A 59 21.72 -34.45 7.49
C GLU A 59 21.69 -33.30 6.49
N THR A 60 21.01 -33.48 5.36
CA THR A 60 20.89 -32.47 4.31
C THR A 60 20.11 -31.25 4.80
N LEU A 61 19.08 -31.44 5.64
CA LEU A 61 18.32 -30.35 6.25
C LEU A 61 19.24 -29.45 7.09
N ASN A 62 20.04 -30.03 7.99
CA ASN A 62 20.95 -29.24 8.83
C ASN A 62 22.01 -28.51 8.00
N GLN A 63 22.62 -29.19 7.01
CA GLN A 63 23.58 -28.55 6.09
C GLN A 63 22.96 -27.41 5.29
N THR A 64 21.69 -27.57 4.89
CA THR A 64 20.95 -26.55 4.14
C THR A 64 20.64 -25.34 5.02
N LEU A 65 20.22 -25.55 6.27
CA LEU A 65 20.02 -24.47 7.25
C LEU A 65 21.33 -23.71 7.51
N GLU A 66 22.45 -24.41 7.70
CA GLU A 66 23.77 -23.79 7.85
C GLU A 66 24.15 -22.94 6.64
N ALA A 67 23.96 -23.47 5.42
CA ALA A 67 24.27 -22.76 4.18
C ALA A 67 23.41 -21.50 3.99
N MET A 68 22.10 -21.60 4.20
CA MET A 68 21.20 -20.44 4.09
C MET A 68 21.55 -19.35 5.11
N HIS A 69 21.87 -19.74 6.35
CA HIS A 69 22.24 -18.79 7.40
C HIS A 69 23.59 -18.14 7.11
N ALA A 70 24.57 -18.90 6.62
CA ALA A 70 25.86 -18.36 6.22
C ALA A 70 25.71 -17.26 5.14
N SER A 71 24.70 -17.40 4.28
CA SER A 71 24.38 -16.42 3.24
C SER A 71 23.50 -15.25 3.68
N GLY A 72 23.25 -15.10 4.99
CA GLY A 72 22.47 -13.98 5.54
C GLY A 72 20.96 -14.08 5.32
N LEU A 73 20.45 -15.26 4.93
CA LEU A 73 19.01 -15.48 4.79
C LEU A 73 18.36 -15.66 6.16
N VAL A 74 17.23 -14.98 6.37
CA VAL A 74 16.45 -14.99 7.62
C VAL A 74 15.09 -15.63 7.42
N TRP A 75 14.42 -15.23 6.35
CA TRP A 75 13.03 -15.65 6.11
C TRP A 75 12.98 -16.92 5.28
N LEU A 76 12.34 -17.96 5.81
CA LEU A 76 12.11 -19.22 5.13
C LEU A 76 10.61 -19.33 4.83
N ARG A 77 10.24 -19.20 3.55
CA ARG A 77 8.86 -19.36 3.11
C ARG A 77 8.61 -20.82 2.75
N GLN A 78 7.91 -21.51 3.65
CA GLN A 78 7.66 -22.95 3.62
C GLN A 78 6.22 -23.25 3.17
N PRO A 79 6.03 -23.91 2.01
CA PRO A 79 4.75 -24.48 1.63
C PRO A 79 4.27 -25.54 2.62
N ILE A 80 2.99 -25.48 2.99
CA ILE A 80 2.33 -26.43 3.88
C ILE A 80 1.08 -26.95 3.15
N SER A 81 1.14 -28.20 2.68
CA SER A 81 0.00 -28.85 2.05
C SER A 81 -0.97 -29.39 3.11
N TRP A 82 -2.18 -28.82 3.21
CA TRP A 82 -3.25 -29.37 4.05
C TRP A 82 -3.59 -30.79 3.65
N ALA A 83 -3.56 -31.10 2.36
CA ALA A 83 -3.88 -32.42 1.85
C ALA A 83 -2.94 -33.52 2.37
N GLU A 84 -1.66 -33.22 2.51
CA GLU A 84 -0.66 -34.14 3.05
C GLU A 84 -0.67 -34.16 4.58
N LEU A 85 -0.97 -33.03 5.20
CA LEU A 85 -0.96 -32.88 6.65
C LEU A 85 -2.19 -33.48 7.33
N GLU A 86 -3.36 -33.45 6.68
CA GLU A 86 -4.62 -33.99 7.18
C GLU A 86 -5.31 -34.85 6.10
N PRO A 87 -4.74 -36.03 5.77
CA PRO A 87 -5.27 -36.90 4.71
C PRO A 87 -6.69 -37.42 4.99
N GLU A 88 -7.08 -37.50 6.26
CA GLU A 88 -8.43 -37.85 6.71
C GLU A 88 -8.90 -36.84 7.77
N PRO A 89 -10.20 -36.53 7.87
CA PRO A 89 -10.70 -35.51 8.78
C PRO A 89 -10.27 -35.78 10.24
N GLY A 90 -9.60 -34.82 10.86
CA GLY A 90 -9.07 -34.86 12.22
C GLY A 90 -7.86 -35.78 12.43
N GLN A 91 -7.33 -36.42 11.38
CA GLN A 91 -6.17 -37.31 11.46
C GLN A 91 -4.96 -36.66 10.81
N PHE A 92 -4.15 -36.03 11.65
CA PHE A 92 -3.00 -35.26 11.19
C PHE A 92 -1.70 -36.06 11.17
N ASN A 93 -0.91 -35.90 10.11
CA ASN A 93 0.45 -36.40 9.98
C ASN A 93 1.48 -35.30 10.29
N TRP A 94 1.63 -34.94 11.57
CA TRP A 94 2.52 -33.84 11.99
C TRP A 94 4.02 -34.15 11.86
N GLN A 95 4.41 -35.42 11.74
CA GLN A 95 5.80 -35.86 11.88
C GLN A 95 6.78 -35.12 10.94
N PRO A 96 6.49 -34.92 9.63
CA PRO A 96 7.42 -34.23 8.73
C PRO A 96 7.68 -32.78 9.14
N LEU A 97 6.65 -32.07 9.60
CA LEU A 97 6.76 -30.69 10.04
C LEU A 97 7.36 -30.56 11.44
N ASP A 98 7.03 -31.47 12.36
CA ASP A 98 7.65 -31.49 13.70
C ASP A 98 9.17 -31.57 13.58
N ARG A 99 9.68 -32.43 12.69
CA ARG A 99 11.10 -32.55 12.37
C ARG A 99 11.72 -31.24 11.86
N ILE A 100 11.02 -30.51 11.00
CA ILE A 100 11.48 -29.22 10.46
C ILE A 100 11.51 -28.15 11.56
N ILE A 101 10.44 -28.05 12.35
CA ILE A 101 10.36 -27.08 13.45
C ILE A 101 11.45 -27.37 14.49
N ASP A 102 11.67 -28.63 14.82
CA ASP A 102 12.74 -29.05 15.74
C ASP A 102 14.13 -28.67 15.19
N ALA A 103 14.39 -28.91 13.90
CA ALA A 103 15.66 -28.56 13.27
C ALA A 103 15.90 -27.04 13.26
N VAL A 104 14.92 -26.25 12.80
CA VAL A 104 15.00 -24.77 12.77
C VAL A 104 15.14 -24.20 14.18
N THR A 105 14.39 -24.72 15.15
CA THR A 105 14.46 -24.28 16.54
C THR A 105 15.82 -24.61 17.16
N THR A 106 16.34 -25.82 16.93
CA THR A 106 17.65 -26.23 17.42
C THR A 106 18.74 -25.36 16.81
N PHE A 107 18.66 -25.09 15.51
CA PHE A 107 19.58 -24.19 14.82
C PHE A 107 19.56 -22.79 15.46
N ASN A 108 18.38 -22.21 15.62
CA ASN A 108 18.19 -20.89 16.24
C ASN A 108 18.74 -20.81 17.68
N GLN A 109 18.55 -21.86 18.48
CA GLN A 109 19.11 -21.93 19.84
C GLN A 109 20.64 -22.03 19.86
N GLN A 110 21.25 -22.65 18.85
CA GLN A 110 22.71 -22.80 18.74
C GLN A 110 23.38 -21.58 18.11
N SER A 111 22.67 -20.86 17.23
CA SER A 111 23.18 -19.72 16.46
C SER A 111 23.41 -18.44 17.28
N THR A 112 23.30 -18.48 18.61
CA THR A 112 23.64 -17.35 19.52
C THR A 112 25.13 -16.97 19.55
N GLN A 113 25.93 -17.43 18.59
CA GLN A 113 27.32 -17.02 18.41
C GLN A 113 27.41 -15.61 17.80
N PRO A 114 28.44 -14.81 18.15
CA PRO A 114 28.63 -13.46 17.65
C PRO A 114 29.06 -13.51 16.17
N THR A 115 28.11 -13.71 15.28
CA THR A 115 28.29 -13.50 13.83
C THR A 115 27.62 -12.18 13.45
N ASN A 116 28.05 -11.57 12.35
CA ASN A 116 27.41 -10.36 11.81
C ASN A 116 26.03 -10.65 11.18
N ASN A 117 25.51 -11.88 11.31
CA ASN A 117 24.26 -12.31 10.71
C ASN A 117 23.09 -12.15 11.69
N PRO A 118 21.88 -11.83 11.20
CA PRO A 118 20.68 -11.70 12.01
C PRO A 118 20.35 -12.96 12.81
N PRO A 119 19.77 -12.82 14.02
CA PRO A 119 19.99 -13.78 15.09
C PRO A 119 19.27 -15.12 14.94
N ASN A 120 18.24 -15.27 14.09
CA ASN A 120 17.41 -16.49 13.98
C ASN A 120 16.60 -16.56 12.68
N PHE A 121 16.41 -17.75 12.11
CA PHE A 121 15.45 -18.00 11.04
C PHE A 121 14.01 -17.70 11.48
N GLN A 122 13.22 -17.14 10.57
CA GLN A 122 11.79 -16.88 10.69
C GLN A 122 11.04 -17.63 9.59
N LEU A 123 9.93 -18.30 9.96
CA LEU A 123 9.14 -19.09 9.03
C LEU A 123 7.88 -18.35 8.59
N ILE A 124 7.61 -18.35 7.29
CA ILE A 124 6.31 -18.03 6.70
C ILE A 124 5.67 -19.35 6.29
N ALA A 125 4.61 -19.76 6.98
CA ALA A 125 3.83 -20.95 6.62
C ALA A 125 2.81 -20.60 5.54
N VAL A 126 2.98 -21.18 4.34
CA VAL A 126 2.01 -21.02 3.24
C VAL A 126 1.00 -22.15 3.31
N LEU A 127 -0.16 -21.86 3.88
CA LEU A 127 -1.25 -22.84 4.04
C LEU A 127 -2.02 -22.98 2.73
N GLN A 128 -1.94 -24.15 2.09
CA GLN A 128 -2.51 -24.38 0.77
C GLN A 128 -2.93 -25.84 0.56
N ASP A 129 -3.46 -26.12 -0.64
CA ASP A 129 -4.07 -27.38 -1.05
C ASP A 129 -5.28 -27.79 -0.22
N THR A 130 -6.08 -28.72 -0.77
CA THR A 130 -7.26 -29.25 -0.09
C THR A 130 -7.26 -30.79 -0.15
N PRO A 131 -7.43 -31.50 0.99
CA PRO A 131 -7.46 -32.95 1.01
C PRO A 131 -8.67 -33.50 0.25
N PRO A 132 -8.60 -34.75 -0.25
CA PRO A 132 -9.68 -35.35 -1.04
C PRO A 132 -11.06 -35.34 -0.36
N TRP A 133 -11.12 -35.36 0.97
CA TRP A 133 -12.37 -35.37 1.72
C TRP A 133 -13.07 -34.00 1.80
N ALA A 134 -12.36 -32.89 1.56
CA ALA A 134 -12.88 -31.52 1.69
C ALA A 134 -13.07 -30.79 0.34
N ARG A 135 -12.87 -31.49 -0.79
CA ARG A 135 -13.07 -30.96 -2.15
C ARG A 135 -13.85 -31.94 -3.02
N PRO A 136 -14.43 -31.49 -4.15
CA PRO A 136 -15.09 -32.39 -5.07
C PRO A 136 -14.16 -33.50 -5.58
N ALA A 137 -14.71 -34.69 -5.79
CA ALA A 137 -13.93 -35.83 -6.27
C ALA A 137 -13.34 -35.57 -7.67
N ASN A 138 -12.12 -36.06 -7.90
CA ASN A 138 -11.38 -35.94 -9.17
C ASN A 138 -11.00 -34.51 -9.58
N THR A 139 -10.95 -33.56 -8.64
CA THR A 139 -10.38 -32.23 -8.91
C THR A 139 -8.88 -32.15 -8.55
N PRO A 140 -8.15 -31.08 -8.93
CA PRO A 140 -6.79 -30.83 -8.46
C PRO A 140 -6.71 -30.59 -6.94
N LEU A 141 -5.53 -30.77 -6.34
CA LEU A 141 -5.29 -30.42 -4.92
C LEU A 141 -5.45 -28.91 -4.66
N SER A 142 -5.15 -28.09 -5.67
CA SER A 142 -5.35 -26.63 -5.66
C SER A 142 -6.82 -26.20 -5.76
N THR A 143 -7.78 -27.13 -5.69
CA THR A 143 -9.19 -26.74 -5.60
C THR A 143 -9.46 -26.17 -4.21
N PRO A 144 -10.09 -24.99 -4.07
CA PRO A 144 -10.48 -24.49 -2.76
C PRO A 144 -11.45 -25.46 -2.06
N PRO A 145 -11.53 -25.44 -0.72
CA PRO A 145 -12.43 -26.29 0.04
C PRO A 145 -13.90 -26.06 -0.32
N THR A 146 -14.69 -27.14 -0.25
CA THR A 146 -16.15 -27.06 -0.39
C THR A 146 -16.75 -26.32 0.81
N GLU A 147 -16.25 -26.59 2.00
CA GLU A 147 -16.66 -25.95 3.25
C GLU A 147 -15.48 -25.17 3.83
N LEU A 148 -15.59 -23.83 3.89
CA LEU A 148 -14.52 -22.97 4.40
C LEU A 148 -14.18 -23.25 5.87
N SER A 149 -15.16 -23.73 6.65
CA SER A 149 -14.96 -24.11 8.05
C SER A 149 -13.95 -25.23 8.23
N ASP A 150 -13.82 -26.12 7.24
CA ASP A 150 -12.87 -27.24 7.32
C ASP A 150 -11.43 -26.72 7.19
N PHE A 151 -11.18 -25.79 6.26
CA PHE A 151 -9.90 -25.09 6.17
C PHE A 151 -9.63 -24.22 7.40
N GLY A 152 -10.65 -23.56 7.94
CA GLY A 152 -10.55 -22.82 9.20
C GLY A 152 -10.15 -23.71 10.38
N ALA A 153 -10.73 -24.91 10.50
CA ALA A 153 -10.39 -25.88 11.53
C ALA A 153 -8.95 -26.39 11.39
N PHE A 154 -8.51 -26.68 10.16
CA PHE A 154 -7.11 -26.98 9.83
C PHE A 154 -6.18 -25.85 10.26
N ALA A 155 -6.46 -24.62 9.83
CA ALA A 155 -5.63 -23.45 10.13
C ALA A 155 -5.53 -23.20 11.65
N ARG A 156 -6.62 -23.41 12.39
CA ARG A 156 -6.63 -23.36 13.86
C ARG A 156 -5.75 -24.45 14.47
N ALA A 157 -5.88 -25.69 14.01
CA ALA A 157 -5.10 -26.82 14.52
C ALA A 157 -3.59 -26.62 14.28
N PHE A 158 -3.24 -26.15 13.08
CA PHE A 158 -1.87 -25.78 12.72
C PHE A 158 -1.33 -24.67 13.63
N ALA A 159 -2.06 -23.56 13.77
CA ALA A 159 -1.65 -22.44 14.60
C ALA A 159 -1.57 -22.81 16.09
N ALA A 160 -2.50 -23.64 16.61
CA ALA A 160 -2.46 -24.11 17.99
C ALA A 160 -1.25 -24.99 18.27
N ARG A 161 -0.78 -25.75 17.28
CA ARG A 161 0.41 -26.59 17.41
C ARG A 161 1.70 -25.80 17.28
N TYR A 162 1.81 -24.95 16.26
CA TYR A 162 3.07 -24.32 15.87
C TYR A 162 3.19 -22.83 16.23
N GLY A 163 2.17 -22.23 16.84
CA GLY A 163 2.12 -20.78 17.14
C GLY A 163 3.22 -20.25 18.06
N ASN A 164 3.94 -21.12 18.78
CA ASN A 164 5.12 -20.69 19.56
C ASN A 164 6.38 -20.49 18.70
N TRP A 165 6.38 -20.99 17.46
CA TRP A 165 7.54 -20.97 16.55
C TRP A 165 7.24 -20.28 15.22
N ILE A 166 5.97 -20.30 14.77
CA ILE A 166 5.51 -19.67 13.55
C ILE A 166 4.45 -18.64 13.90
N ASN A 167 4.73 -17.37 13.58
CA ASN A 167 3.77 -16.28 13.70
C ASN A 167 3.30 -15.74 12.35
N HIS A 168 3.88 -16.16 11.22
CA HIS A 168 3.56 -15.60 9.90
C HIS A 168 2.87 -16.65 9.04
N TYR A 169 1.63 -16.36 8.64
CA TYR A 169 0.79 -17.30 7.90
C TYR A 169 0.37 -16.66 6.58
N GLN A 170 0.80 -17.23 5.46
CA GLN A 170 0.29 -16.89 4.13
C GLN A 170 -0.90 -17.79 3.83
N ILE A 171 -2.04 -17.18 3.51
CA ILE A 171 -3.25 -17.95 3.21
C ILE A 171 -3.38 -18.13 1.71
N TRP A 172 -3.19 -19.37 1.26
CA TRP A 172 -3.14 -19.80 -0.14
C TRP A 172 -1.94 -19.25 -0.92
N ASP A 173 -1.76 -19.71 -2.17
CA ASP A 173 -0.79 -19.17 -3.11
C ASP A 173 -1.41 -18.98 -4.51
N GLN A 174 -1.18 -17.81 -5.11
CA GLN A 174 -1.56 -17.50 -6.49
C GLN A 174 -3.02 -17.82 -6.89
N PRO A 175 -4.05 -17.51 -6.07
CA PRO A 175 -5.46 -17.83 -6.37
C PRO A 175 -6.01 -17.06 -7.59
N ASN A 176 -5.24 -16.10 -8.11
CA ASN A 176 -5.55 -15.37 -9.33
C ASN A 176 -5.16 -16.13 -10.62
N LEU A 177 -4.65 -17.36 -10.50
CA LEU A 177 -4.40 -18.27 -11.61
C LEU A 177 -5.24 -19.55 -11.46
N SER A 178 -5.94 -19.96 -12.51
CA SER A 178 -6.81 -21.15 -12.53
C SER A 178 -6.06 -22.42 -12.11
N ALA A 179 -4.80 -22.58 -12.50
CA ALA A 179 -3.99 -23.75 -12.13
C ALA A 179 -3.80 -23.89 -10.61
N PHE A 180 -3.85 -22.78 -9.88
CA PHE A 180 -3.76 -22.70 -8.43
C PHE A 180 -5.14 -22.47 -7.77
N TRP A 181 -6.22 -22.63 -8.54
CA TRP A 181 -7.61 -22.52 -8.10
C TRP A 181 -8.50 -23.61 -8.73
N GLY A 182 -8.00 -24.85 -8.70
CA GLY A 182 -8.75 -26.05 -9.05
C GLY A 182 -9.02 -26.27 -10.54
N ASP A 183 -8.26 -25.62 -11.42
CA ASP A 183 -8.53 -25.57 -12.87
C ASP A 183 -9.92 -25.01 -13.21
N THR A 184 -10.36 -24.01 -12.43
CA THR A 184 -11.66 -23.35 -12.56
C THR A 184 -11.53 -21.84 -12.74
N PHE A 185 -12.66 -21.14 -12.82
CA PHE A 185 -12.63 -19.67 -12.84
C PHE A 185 -12.13 -19.13 -11.50
N VAL A 186 -11.23 -18.16 -11.58
CA VAL A 186 -10.69 -17.48 -10.39
C VAL A 186 -11.74 -16.59 -9.77
N ASP A 187 -11.77 -16.56 -8.44
CA ASP A 187 -12.80 -15.86 -7.68
C ASP A 187 -12.16 -15.17 -6.48
N SER A 188 -12.08 -13.84 -6.53
CA SER A 188 -11.49 -13.01 -5.48
C SER A 188 -12.38 -12.91 -4.24
N ASP A 189 -13.70 -12.97 -4.40
CA ASP A 189 -14.64 -12.95 -3.28
C ASP A 189 -14.54 -14.28 -2.50
N ALA A 190 -14.49 -15.41 -3.21
CA ALA A 190 -14.30 -16.73 -2.59
C ALA A 190 -12.95 -16.83 -1.86
N TYR A 191 -11.89 -16.27 -2.43
CA TYR A 191 -10.60 -16.17 -1.75
C TYR A 191 -10.66 -15.24 -0.52
N ALA A 192 -11.37 -14.11 -0.58
CA ALA A 192 -11.55 -13.22 0.56
C ALA A 192 -12.27 -13.92 1.73
N ASP A 193 -13.27 -14.76 1.45
CA ASP A 193 -13.95 -15.56 2.47
C ASP A 193 -13.03 -16.65 3.06
N LEU A 194 -12.21 -17.33 2.23
CA LEU A 194 -11.20 -18.28 2.72
C LEU A 194 -10.17 -17.59 3.62
N LEU A 195 -9.66 -16.42 3.21
CA LEU A 195 -8.74 -15.59 3.97
C LEU A 195 -9.33 -15.18 5.32
N ARG A 196 -10.59 -14.74 5.34
CA ARG A 196 -11.31 -14.41 6.58
C ARG A 196 -11.39 -15.61 7.52
N GLU A 197 -11.87 -16.75 7.03
CA GLU A 197 -12.07 -17.95 7.86
C GLU A 197 -10.75 -18.44 8.47
N ALA A 198 -9.66 -18.45 7.69
CA ALA A 198 -8.34 -18.78 8.18
C ALA A 198 -7.83 -17.77 9.22
N SER A 199 -7.92 -16.47 8.93
CA SER A 199 -7.47 -15.39 9.82
C SER A 199 -8.12 -15.45 11.19
N LEU A 200 -9.45 -15.60 11.25
CA LEU A 200 -10.20 -15.70 12.50
C LEU A 200 -9.78 -16.91 13.35
N ASN A 201 -9.63 -18.05 12.69
CA ASN A 201 -9.29 -19.31 13.35
C ASN A 201 -7.83 -19.35 13.84
N ILE A 202 -6.90 -18.85 13.04
CA ILE A 202 -5.49 -18.70 13.41
C ILE A 202 -5.38 -17.78 14.61
N ARG A 203 -5.97 -16.58 14.58
CA ARG A 203 -5.88 -15.61 15.68
C ARG A 203 -6.51 -16.09 16.98
N THR A 204 -7.48 -17.00 16.91
CA THR A 204 -8.06 -17.64 18.10
C THR A 204 -7.05 -18.56 18.80
N ALA A 205 -6.14 -19.18 18.05
CA ALA A 205 -5.11 -20.08 18.57
C ALA A 205 -3.77 -19.37 18.84
N ASN A 206 -3.42 -18.37 18.02
CA ASN A 206 -2.22 -17.56 18.10
C ASN A 206 -2.58 -16.06 18.00
N PRO A 207 -2.74 -15.34 19.13
CA PRO A 207 -3.07 -13.92 19.13
C PRO A 207 -2.00 -13.01 18.51
N GLU A 208 -0.75 -13.47 18.38
CA GLU A 208 0.37 -12.72 17.80
C GLU A 208 0.53 -12.99 16.29
N ALA A 209 -0.38 -13.76 15.69
CA ALA A 209 -0.31 -14.12 14.28
C ALA A 209 -0.36 -12.89 13.36
N VAL A 210 0.55 -12.89 12.40
CA VAL A 210 0.62 -11.99 11.26
C VAL A 210 0.09 -12.75 10.04
N ILE A 211 -0.96 -12.22 9.42
CA ILE A 211 -1.64 -12.84 8.29
C ILE A 211 -1.23 -12.15 7.00
N LEU A 212 -0.63 -12.91 6.08
CA LEU A 212 -0.29 -12.48 4.73
C LEU A 212 -1.40 -12.92 3.78
N THR A 213 -1.76 -12.05 2.82
CA THR A 213 -2.54 -12.48 1.65
C THR A 213 -1.77 -13.56 0.88
N ALA A 214 -2.43 -14.24 -0.04
CA ALA A 214 -1.78 -15.06 -1.03
C ALA A 214 -0.81 -14.18 -1.83
N ALA A 215 0.31 -14.76 -2.23
CA ALA A 215 1.21 -14.11 -3.15
C ALA A 215 0.54 -14.17 -4.54
N LEU A 216 -0.04 -13.06 -4.99
CA LEU A 216 -0.68 -13.00 -6.31
C LEU A 216 0.37 -13.13 -7.41
N ALA A 217 0.11 -14.00 -8.38
CA ALA A 217 1.00 -14.17 -9.52
C ALA A 217 0.98 -12.93 -10.41
N ALA A 218 2.14 -12.47 -10.86
CA ALA A 218 2.23 -11.37 -11.83
C ALA A 218 1.71 -11.82 -13.20
N THR A 219 0.59 -11.27 -13.65
CA THR A 219 -0.02 -11.58 -14.97
C THR A 219 -0.73 -10.36 -15.56
N LEU A 220 -0.80 -10.31 -16.89
CA LEU A 220 -1.56 -9.29 -17.63
C LEU A 220 -2.91 -9.83 -18.12
N GLU A 221 -3.23 -11.08 -17.80
CA GLU A 221 -4.49 -11.69 -18.20
C GLU A 221 -5.65 -11.07 -17.42
N ASP A 222 -6.72 -10.69 -18.11
CA ASP A 222 -7.95 -10.16 -17.50
C ASP A 222 -9.15 -11.09 -17.80
N GLY A 223 -8.89 -12.40 -17.75
CA GLY A 223 -9.85 -13.44 -18.11
C GLY A 223 -10.49 -14.11 -16.89
N PRO A 224 -11.50 -14.96 -17.09
CA PRO A 224 -12.11 -15.70 -15.99
C PRO A 224 -11.20 -16.81 -15.43
N LEU A 225 -10.21 -17.28 -16.19
CA LEU A 225 -9.26 -18.31 -15.75
C LEU A 225 -8.05 -17.71 -15.04
N ASN A 226 -7.56 -16.56 -15.47
CA ASN A 226 -6.42 -15.89 -14.86
C ASN A 226 -6.73 -14.39 -14.81
N LEU A 227 -6.46 -13.76 -13.68
CA LEU A 227 -6.76 -12.36 -13.44
C LEU A 227 -5.52 -11.60 -12.97
N ASN A 228 -5.33 -10.43 -13.58
CA ASN A 228 -4.27 -9.48 -13.29
C ASN A 228 -4.25 -9.16 -11.80
N GLU A 229 -3.08 -9.22 -11.17
CA GLU A 229 -2.90 -9.05 -9.73
C GLU A 229 -3.39 -7.68 -9.24
N LEU A 230 -3.31 -6.66 -10.10
CA LEU A 230 -3.82 -5.33 -9.81
C LEU A 230 -5.35 -5.35 -9.69
N THR A 231 -6.04 -5.99 -10.63
CA THR A 231 -7.49 -6.11 -10.64
C THR A 231 -7.97 -7.00 -9.50
N TYR A 232 -7.29 -8.13 -9.27
CA TYR A 232 -7.63 -9.07 -8.21
C TYR A 232 -7.50 -8.41 -6.83
N LEU A 233 -6.40 -7.69 -6.55
CA LEU A 233 -6.22 -6.98 -5.28
C LEU A 233 -7.26 -5.86 -5.10
N ASP A 234 -7.58 -5.09 -6.16
CA ASP A 234 -8.61 -4.06 -6.10
C ASP A 234 -9.97 -4.66 -5.70
N GLN A 235 -10.34 -5.83 -6.25
CA GLN A 235 -11.55 -6.56 -5.86
C GLN A 235 -11.53 -7.00 -4.38
N LEU A 236 -10.40 -7.48 -3.86
CA LEU A 236 -10.26 -7.80 -2.43
C LEU A 236 -10.53 -6.59 -1.53
N TYR A 237 -10.06 -5.41 -1.90
CA TYR A 237 -10.37 -4.18 -1.16
C TYR A 237 -11.85 -3.77 -1.28
N GLN A 238 -12.48 -3.95 -2.44
CA GLN A 238 -13.90 -3.63 -2.64
C GLN A 238 -14.80 -4.44 -1.69
N VAL A 239 -14.41 -5.67 -1.34
CA VAL A 239 -15.12 -6.50 -0.34
C VAL A 239 -14.58 -6.34 1.09
N ASN A 240 -13.73 -5.35 1.35
CA ASN A 240 -13.12 -5.05 2.66
C ASN A 240 -12.27 -6.19 3.23
N ALA A 241 -11.54 -6.92 2.37
CA ALA A 241 -10.66 -8.01 2.82
C ALA A 241 -9.51 -7.52 3.72
N ASN A 242 -9.16 -6.22 3.67
CA ASN A 242 -8.11 -5.59 4.48
C ASN A 242 -8.34 -5.64 6.00
N ARG A 243 -9.49 -6.14 6.46
CA ARG A 243 -9.73 -6.45 7.88
C ARG A 243 -9.15 -7.79 8.32
N TRP A 244 -8.75 -8.64 7.36
CA TRP A 244 -8.40 -10.04 7.59
C TRP A 244 -6.93 -10.34 7.37
N PHE A 245 -6.15 -9.39 6.83
CA PHE A 245 -4.70 -9.51 6.63
C PHE A 245 -3.95 -8.35 7.27
N ASP A 246 -2.68 -8.58 7.61
CA ASP A 246 -1.74 -7.59 8.13
C ASP A 246 -0.68 -7.19 7.10
N VAL A 247 -0.54 -7.98 6.03
CA VAL A 247 0.50 -7.82 5.00
C VAL A 247 -0.04 -8.24 3.64
N VAL A 248 0.23 -7.45 2.60
CA VAL A 248 0.00 -7.86 1.21
C VAL A 248 1.25 -8.56 0.69
N ALA A 249 1.13 -9.84 0.32
CA ALA A 249 2.22 -10.59 -0.32
C ALA A 249 2.20 -10.39 -1.83
N ILE A 250 3.37 -10.12 -2.42
CA ILE A 250 3.53 -9.97 -3.88
C ILE A 250 4.72 -10.75 -4.41
N GLN A 251 4.71 -11.01 -5.72
CA GLN A 251 5.83 -11.63 -6.43
C GLN A 251 6.38 -10.72 -7.54
N PRO A 252 7.16 -9.67 -7.21
CA PRO A 252 7.63 -8.70 -8.18
C PRO A 252 8.79 -9.29 -9.00
N PHE A 253 8.47 -10.16 -9.97
CA PHE A 253 9.46 -10.69 -10.88
C PHE A 253 9.89 -9.64 -11.91
N GLY A 254 11.18 -9.62 -12.23
CA GLY A 254 11.72 -8.68 -13.19
C GLY A 254 11.49 -9.07 -14.66
N LEU A 255 11.34 -10.37 -14.92
CA LEU A 255 10.98 -10.93 -16.23
C LEU A 255 11.86 -10.38 -17.36
N TRP A 256 11.27 -9.78 -18.40
CA TRP A 256 11.98 -9.23 -19.57
C TRP A 256 12.48 -7.79 -19.40
N THR A 257 12.32 -7.20 -18.22
CA THR A 257 12.56 -5.77 -17.98
C THR A 257 13.75 -5.53 -17.06
N LYS A 258 14.28 -4.31 -17.10
CA LYS A 258 15.30 -3.86 -16.15
C LYS A 258 14.65 -3.47 -14.82
N PRO A 259 15.37 -3.59 -13.69
CA PRO A 259 14.85 -3.24 -12.37
C PRO A 259 14.26 -1.83 -12.27
N LEU A 260 14.83 -0.85 -12.98
CA LEU A 260 14.42 0.55 -12.89
C LEU A 260 13.39 0.99 -13.94
N ASP A 261 13.00 0.10 -14.86
CA ASP A 261 11.97 0.39 -15.85
C ASP A 261 10.67 0.83 -15.14
N ALA A 262 10.02 1.89 -15.65
CA ALA A 262 8.88 2.49 -14.97
C ALA A 262 7.73 1.49 -14.78
N PRO A 263 6.99 1.56 -13.65
CA PRO A 263 5.81 0.73 -13.47
C PRO A 263 4.80 0.97 -14.59
N ALA A 264 4.28 -0.11 -15.16
CA ALA A 264 3.29 -0.05 -16.24
C ALA A 264 2.16 -1.06 -15.96
N PRO A 265 0.88 -0.66 -16.08
CA PRO A 265 -0.25 -1.56 -15.85
C PRO A 265 -0.38 -2.66 -16.93
N ASP A 266 0.15 -2.41 -18.12
CA ASP A 266 0.09 -3.24 -19.32
C ASP A 266 1.41 -3.96 -19.66
N GLN A 267 2.41 -3.88 -18.77
CA GLN A 267 3.67 -4.59 -18.92
C GLN A 267 4.15 -5.11 -17.57
N LEU A 268 4.47 -6.41 -17.49
CA LEU A 268 5.04 -6.99 -16.28
C LEU A 268 6.46 -6.46 -16.04
N ASN A 269 6.70 -5.93 -14.84
CA ASN A 269 8.03 -5.49 -14.39
C ASN A 269 8.11 -5.45 -12.87
N PHE A 270 9.34 -5.43 -12.35
CA PHE A 270 9.64 -5.38 -10.91
C PHE A 270 8.92 -4.23 -10.18
N ARG A 271 8.84 -3.06 -10.81
CA ARG A 271 8.29 -1.84 -10.20
C ARG A 271 6.77 -1.79 -10.16
N ARG A 272 6.05 -2.77 -10.73
CA ARG A 272 4.59 -2.90 -10.54
C ARG A 272 4.16 -3.00 -9.08
N ALA A 273 5.09 -3.34 -8.16
CA ALA A 273 4.88 -3.18 -6.73
C ALA A 273 4.41 -1.76 -6.34
N GLU A 274 4.83 -0.72 -7.06
CA GLU A 274 4.35 0.66 -6.88
C GLU A 274 2.87 0.84 -7.27
N LEU A 275 2.38 0.10 -8.26
CA LEU A 275 0.96 0.10 -8.66
C LEU A 275 0.09 -0.63 -7.63
N ILE A 276 0.58 -1.76 -7.10
CA ILE A 276 -0.03 -2.45 -5.96
C ILE A 276 -0.16 -1.47 -4.79
N ARG A 277 0.93 -0.80 -4.41
CA ARG A 277 0.91 0.22 -3.35
C ARG A 277 -0.10 1.34 -3.64
N GLN A 278 -0.20 1.79 -4.90
CA GLN A 278 -1.16 2.82 -5.27
C GLN A 278 -2.61 2.36 -5.12
N ILE A 279 -2.93 1.08 -5.38
CA ILE A 279 -4.26 0.51 -5.13
C ILE A 279 -4.58 0.56 -3.63
N MET A 280 -3.65 0.11 -2.78
CA MET A 280 -3.84 0.17 -1.32
C MET A 280 -4.11 1.60 -0.84
N LEU A 281 -3.33 2.58 -1.33
CA LEU A 281 -3.53 3.99 -1.02
C LEU A 281 -4.88 4.54 -1.50
N ASN A 282 -5.37 4.10 -2.66
CA ASN A 282 -6.68 4.51 -3.19
C ASN A 282 -7.83 4.02 -2.29
N HIS A 283 -7.64 2.89 -1.61
CA HIS A 283 -8.57 2.35 -0.62
C HIS A 283 -8.33 2.86 0.81
N GLY A 284 -7.42 3.82 0.98
CA GLY A 284 -7.08 4.41 2.28
C GLY A 284 -6.18 3.53 3.15
N ASP A 285 -5.62 2.44 2.60
CA ASP A 285 -4.71 1.56 3.30
C ASP A 285 -3.24 1.96 3.07
N GLY A 286 -2.82 2.98 3.81
CA GLY A 286 -1.45 3.46 3.83
C GLY A 286 -0.55 2.74 4.84
N ASP A 287 -1.10 2.12 5.88
CA ASP A 287 -0.31 1.57 6.99
C ASP A 287 0.05 0.09 6.80
N THR A 288 -0.72 -0.66 6.01
CA THR A 288 -0.40 -2.07 5.70
C THR A 288 0.86 -2.14 4.83
N PRO A 289 1.87 -2.94 5.23
CA PRO A 289 3.08 -3.15 4.43
C PRO A 289 2.85 -4.14 3.28
N ILE A 290 3.83 -4.18 2.38
CA ILE A 290 3.92 -5.19 1.32
C ILE A 290 5.19 -6.03 1.55
N TRP A 291 5.09 -7.35 1.39
CA TRP A 291 6.25 -8.25 1.43
C TRP A 291 6.46 -8.88 0.05
N ALA A 292 7.71 -8.90 -0.42
CA ALA A 292 8.05 -9.59 -1.66
C ALA A 292 8.36 -11.06 -1.33
N THR A 293 7.37 -11.93 -1.44
CA THR A 293 7.45 -13.36 -1.08
C THR A 293 8.05 -14.24 -2.20
N GLY A 294 8.35 -13.64 -3.35
CA GLY A 294 9.15 -14.22 -4.41
C GLY A 294 9.60 -13.13 -5.38
N PHE A 295 10.89 -12.90 -5.54
CA PHE A 295 11.40 -11.96 -6.54
C PHE A 295 12.64 -12.52 -7.24
N GLY A 296 12.99 -11.92 -8.37
CA GLY A 296 14.21 -12.22 -9.10
C GLY A 296 14.04 -12.20 -10.62
N TRP A 297 15.12 -12.61 -11.28
CA TRP A 297 15.22 -12.86 -12.72
C TRP A 297 15.65 -14.31 -12.92
N VAL A 298 15.21 -14.95 -14.00
CA VAL A 298 15.72 -16.27 -14.38
C VAL A 298 17.04 -16.11 -15.12
N ALA A 299 18.05 -16.88 -14.72
CA ALA A 299 19.23 -17.10 -15.56
C ALA A 299 19.50 -18.60 -15.70
N LEU A 300 19.45 -19.09 -16.94
CA LEU A 300 19.80 -20.46 -17.28
C LEU A 300 21.21 -20.49 -17.87
N PRO A 301 21.91 -21.64 -17.81
CA PRO A 301 23.20 -21.82 -18.45
C PRO A 301 23.17 -21.44 -19.94
N ALA A 302 24.30 -20.95 -20.46
CA ALA A 302 24.39 -20.51 -21.85
C ALA A 302 24.13 -21.65 -22.87
N ASP A 303 24.35 -22.89 -22.45
CA ASP A 303 24.08 -24.13 -23.19
C ASP A 303 22.75 -24.80 -22.82
N TRP A 304 21.83 -24.07 -22.18
CA TRP A 304 20.51 -24.57 -21.82
C TRP A 304 19.77 -25.17 -23.02
N SER A 305 19.36 -26.43 -22.88
CA SER A 305 18.65 -27.21 -23.90
C SER A 305 17.31 -27.77 -23.40
N GLY A 306 16.87 -27.34 -22.21
CA GLY A 306 15.59 -27.72 -21.63
C GLY A 306 14.42 -26.89 -22.16
N GLN A 307 13.30 -26.91 -21.42
CA GLN A 307 12.12 -26.13 -21.80
C GLN A 307 12.41 -24.62 -21.79
N PRO A 308 11.79 -23.83 -22.68
CA PRO A 308 11.95 -22.39 -22.67
C PRO A 308 11.34 -21.79 -21.40
N SER A 309 12.04 -20.83 -20.78
CA SER A 309 11.53 -20.12 -19.61
C SER A 309 10.36 -19.20 -19.95
N PRO A 310 9.22 -19.31 -19.24
CA PRO A 310 8.13 -18.34 -19.35
C PRO A 310 8.44 -17.03 -18.60
N TRP A 311 9.54 -16.94 -17.85
CA TRP A 311 9.90 -15.78 -17.01
C TRP A 311 11.09 -14.98 -17.55
N SER A 312 11.34 -15.03 -18.86
CA SER A 312 12.59 -14.58 -19.50
C SER A 312 13.78 -15.49 -19.22
N ASN A 313 14.92 -15.22 -19.87
CA ASN A 313 16.18 -15.89 -19.63
C ASN A 313 17.34 -14.90 -19.79
N ASP A 314 17.93 -14.49 -18.68
CA ASP A 314 19.16 -13.69 -18.65
C ASP A 314 20.40 -14.60 -18.65
N LEU A 315 21.57 -13.99 -18.89
CA LEU A 315 22.84 -14.60 -18.54
C LEU A 315 23.11 -14.40 -17.03
N PRO A 316 23.79 -15.34 -16.34
CA PRO A 316 24.15 -15.16 -14.92
C PRO A 316 24.87 -13.83 -14.63
N SER A 317 25.74 -13.39 -15.55
CA SER A 317 26.46 -12.11 -15.45
C SER A 317 25.58 -10.85 -15.53
N VAL A 318 24.34 -10.98 -16.01
CA VAL A 318 23.34 -9.90 -16.10
C VAL A 318 22.37 -9.95 -14.91
N GLN A 319 22.05 -11.15 -14.44
CA GLN A 319 21.10 -11.40 -13.37
C GLN A 319 21.54 -10.80 -12.03
N ALA A 320 22.80 -10.98 -11.63
CA ALA A 320 23.30 -10.48 -10.35
C ALA A 320 23.28 -8.93 -10.26
N PRO A 321 23.81 -8.17 -11.26
CA PRO A 321 23.68 -6.70 -11.25
C PRO A 321 22.24 -6.19 -11.24
N ARG A 322 21.31 -6.88 -11.93
CA ARG A 322 19.89 -6.52 -11.88
C ARG A 322 19.30 -6.73 -10.49
N THR A 323 19.63 -7.85 -9.87
CA THR A 323 19.16 -8.16 -8.52
C THR A 323 19.69 -7.13 -7.50
N ALA A 324 20.97 -6.75 -7.62
CA ALA A 324 21.57 -5.71 -6.78
C ALA A 324 20.86 -4.36 -6.96
N GLU A 325 20.64 -3.92 -8.21
CA GLU A 325 19.95 -2.65 -8.52
C GLU A 325 18.48 -2.66 -8.05
N ALA A 326 17.81 -3.82 -8.10
CA ALA A 326 16.45 -3.98 -7.61
C ALA A 326 16.37 -3.84 -6.07
N ILE A 327 17.28 -4.50 -5.35
CA ILE A 327 17.39 -4.41 -3.89
C ILE A 327 17.69 -2.96 -3.47
N ASP A 328 18.70 -2.35 -4.10
CA ASP A 328 19.12 -0.97 -3.87
C ASP A 328 17.94 0.02 -4.04
N HIS A 329 17.20 -0.12 -5.14
CA HIS A 329 16.03 0.69 -5.42
C HIS A 329 14.94 0.51 -4.37
N ALA A 330 14.58 -0.75 -4.06
CA ALA A 330 13.54 -1.08 -3.10
C ALA A 330 13.85 -0.53 -1.71
N ARG A 331 15.09 -0.70 -1.21
CA ARG A 331 15.51 -0.21 0.11
C ARG A 331 15.40 1.31 0.22
N ARG A 332 15.82 2.04 -0.81
CA ARG A 332 15.82 3.53 -0.80
C ARG A 332 14.46 4.15 -1.09
N HIS A 333 13.58 3.47 -1.81
CA HIS A 333 12.38 4.11 -2.36
C HIS A 333 11.06 3.49 -1.87
N TRP A 334 11.08 2.27 -1.32
CA TRP A 334 9.87 1.57 -0.88
C TRP A 334 9.87 1.39 0.64
N PRO A 335 9.64 2.48 1.42
CA PRO A 335 9.61 2.42 2.88
C PRO A 335 8.45 1.59 3.44
N TRP A 336 7.54 1.15 2.57
CA TRP A 336 6.41 0.25 2.84
C TRP A 336 6.72 -1.23 2.54
N LEU A 337 7.86 -1.53 1.90
CA LEU A 337 8.27 -2.92 1.60
C LEU A 337 9.03 -3.52 2.78
N GLY A 338 8.63 -4.69 3.27
CA GLY A 338 9.37 -5.47 4.26
C GLY A 338 10.48 -6.35 3.65
N PRO A 339 10.57 -7.64 4.05
CA PRO A 339 11.58 -8.54 3.54
C PRO A 339 11.38 -8.87 2.06
N MET A 340 12.48 -9.26 1.42
CA MET A 340 12.51 -9.69 0.02
C MET A 340 13.02 -11.13 -0.05
N LEU A 341 12.20 -12.03 -0.57
CA LEU A 341 12.49 -13.46 -0.62
C LEU A 341 12.84 -13.90 -2.04
N ALA A 342 14.01 -14.50 -2.20
CA ALA A 342 14.37 -15.16 -3.45
C ALA A 342 13.35 -16.27 -3.78
N ALA A 343 13.08 -16.44 -5.06
CA ALA A 343 12.01 -17.30 -5.54
C ALA A 343 12.21 -18.78 -5.19
N ARG A 344 13.45 -19.25 -5.03
CA ARG A 344 13.76 -20.59 -4.54
C ARG A 344 15.23 -20.74 -4.11
N TRP A 345 15.49 -21.67 -3.19
CA TRP A 345 16.84 -21.97 -2.71
C TRP A 345 17.64 -22.80 -3.71
N ASP A 346 17.14 -23.98 -4.06
CA ASP A 346 17.83 -24.95 -4.90
C ASP A 346 16.94 -25.51 -6.01
N ALA A 347 17.50 -26.40 -6.82
CA ALA A 347 16.79 -27.08 -7.90
C ALA A 347 16.24 -28.46 -7.50
N VAL A 348 16.17 -28.79 -6.21
CA VAL A 348 15.62 -30.07 -5.76
C VAL A 348 14.12 -30.12 -6.11
N GLY A 349 13.65 -31.32 -6.47
CA GLY A 349 12.29 -31.55 -6.97
C GLY A 349 12.04 -31.14 -8.43
N LEU A 350 12.95 -30.42 -9.09
CA LEU A 350 12.77 -30.01 -10.49
C LEU A 350 13.34 -31.03 -11.48
N ALA A 351 12.65 -31.19 -12.62
CA ALA A 351 13.20 -31.92 -13.76
C ALA A 351 14.46 -31.23 -14.31
N ALA A 352 15.35 -31.97 -14.96
CA ALA A 352 16.61 -31.42 -15.50
C ALA A 352 16.39 -30.35 -16.58
N ASP A 353 15.27 -30.43 -17.30
CA ASP A 353 14.85 -29.49 -18.34
C ASP A 353 13.89 -28.41 -17.86
N ASP A 354 13.68 -28.27 -16.54
CA ASP A 354 12.77 -27.28 -15.97
C ASP A 354 13.42 -25.87 -15.89
N PRO A 355 12.83 -24.84 -16.52
CA PRO A 355 13.39 -23.48 -16.53
C PRO A 355 13.35 -22.81 -15.15
N ALA A 356 12.56 -23.29 -14.19
CA ALA A 356 12.56 -22.78 -12.82
C ALA A 356 13.92 -22.96 -12.13
N ARG A 357 14.79 -23.84 -12.65
CA ARG A 357 16.19 -23.97 -12.20
C ARG A 357 16.95 -22.65 -12.24
N GLY A 358 16.64 -21.76 -13.18
CA GLY A 358 17.32 -20.46 -13.28
C GLY A 358 16.96 -19.46 -12.17
N PHE A 359 16.05 -19.82 -11.26
CA PHE A 359 15.79 -19.06 -10.03
C PHE A 359 16.55 -19.61 -8.80
N ALA A 360 17.17 -20.79 -8.89
CA ALA A 360 17.82 -21.45 -7.76
C ALA A 360 19.10 -20.75 -7.36
N LEU A 361 19.13 -20.20 -6.15
CA LEU A 361 20.31 -19.52 -5.59
C LEU A 361 21.55 -20.41 -5.58
N THR A 362 21.41 -21.72 -5.32
CA THR A 362 22.54 -22.66 -5.33
C THR A 362 23.14 -22.88 -6.72
N GLU A 363 22.39 -22.59 -7.79
CA GLU A 363 22.85 -22.69 -9.19
C GLU A 363 23.42 -21.34 -9.70
N THR A 364 23.23 -20.25 -8.95
CA THR A 364 23.62 -18.87 -9.30
C THR A 364 24.35 -18.17 -8.12
N PRO A 365 25.60 -18.57 -7.80
CA PRO A 365 26.32 -18.09 -6.62
C PRO A 365 26.57 -16.57 -6.61
N GLU A 366 26.58 -15.92 -7.77
CA GLU A 366 26.71 -14.46 -7.86
C GLU A 366 25.53 -13.72 -7.22
N ILE A 367 24.31 -14.25 -7.32
CA ILE A 367 23.14 -13.65 -6.64
C ILE A 367 23.27 -13.80 -5.12
N LEU A 368 23.73 -14.97 -4.67
CA LEU A 368 23.90 -15.23 -3.24
C LEU A 368 24.87 -14.22 -2.62
N THR A 369 25.97 -13.92 -3.33
CA THR A 369 26.92 -12.87 -2.94
C THR A 369 26.26 -11.49 -2.88
N VAL A 370 25.37 -11.16 -3.82
CA VAL A 370 24.61 -9.89 -3.77
C VAL A 370 23.76 -9.81 -2.51
N ILE A 371 23.05 -10.89 -2.15
CA ILE A 371 22.22 -10.94 -0.94
C ILE A 371 23.07 -10.83 0.33
N GLU A 372 24.18 -11.57 0.39
CA GLU A 372 25.14 -11.53 1.49
C GLU A 372 25.67 -10.11 1.74
N THR A 373 26.12 -9.43 0.68
CA THR A 373 26.66 -8.07 0.78
C THR A 373 25.60 -7.01 1.06
N ALA A 374 24.33 -7.29 0.76
CA ALA A 374 23.22 -6.40 1.01
C ALA A 374 22.59 -6.56 2.40
N THR A 375 23.12 -7.46 3.25
CA THR A 375 22.68 -7.63 4.64
C THR A 375 23.22 -6.48 5.48
N GLU A 376 22.33 -5.64 6.03
CA GLU A 376 22.68 -4.30 6.49
C GLU A 376 22.49 -4.07 7.99
N THR A 377 23.33 -3.19 8.55
CA THR A 377 23.25 -2.70 9.94
C THR A 377 22.60 -1.30 10.05
N SER A 378 22.32 -0.65 8.93
CA SER A 378 21.77 0.73 8.88
C SER A 378 20.26 0.75 8.61
N ALA A 379 19.58 1.78 9.12
CA ALA A 379 18.17 2.03 8.86
C ALA A 379 17.97 2.77 7.52
N PHE A 380 17.26 2.15 6.58
CA PHE A 380 16.80 2.77 5.33
C PHE A 380 15.49 3.53 5.53
N PRO A 381 14.95 4.24 4.51
CA PRO A 381 13.61 4.78 4.59
C PRO A 381 12.59 3.74 5.06
N GLY A 382 11.88 4.05 6.13
CA GLY A 382 11.06 3.08 6.87
C GLY A 382 10.73 3.56 8.28
N ARG A 383 9.81 2.85 8.93
CA ARG A 383 9.44 3.07 10.33
C ARG A 383 9.88 1.85 11.15
N TYR A 384 10.64 2.09 12.21
CA TYR A 384 11.33 1.06 12.98
C TYR A 384 10.90 1.09 14.45
N PRO A 385 10.58 -0.06 15.06
CA PRO A 385 10.36 -0.13 16.50
C PRO A 385 11.68 0.07 17.24
N ALA A 386 11.63 0.45 18.52
CA ALA A 386 12.84 0.65 19.31
C ALA A 386 13.67 -0.63 19.51
N THR A 387 13.05 -1.79 19.32
CA THR A 387 13.68 -3.12 19.38
C THR A 387 14.43 -3.51 18.11
N HIS A 388 14.38 -2.68 17.05
CA HIS A 388 14.98 -3.03 15.78
C HIS A 388 16.53 -3.04 15.86
N PRO A 389 17.22 -4.02 15.25
CA PRO A 389 18.69 -4.14 15.33
C PRO A 389 19.49 -2.97 14.77
N SER A 390 18.90 -2.13 13.92
CA SER A 390 19.56 -0.92 13.40
C SER A 390 19.74 0.16 14.48
N GLY A 391 19.18 -0.01 15.68
CA GLY A 391 19.49 0.80 16.85
C GLY A 391 20.54 0.08 17.69
N HIS A 392 21.65 0.74 17.97
CA HIS A 392 22.76 0.23 18.76
C HIS A 392 22.74 0.89 20.15
N PRO A 393 21.98 0.34 21.10
CA PRO A 393 21.98 0.80 22.48
C PRO A 393 23.31 0.44 23.17
N SER A 394 23.72 1.30 24.09
CA SER A 394 24.73 0.96 25.09
C SER A 394 24.25 -0.16 26.04
N PRO A 395 25.14 -0.81 26.81
CA PRO A 395 24.73 -1.84 27.77
C PRO A 395 23.73 -1.32 28.83
N GLY A 396 22.73 -2.14 29.18
CA GLY A 396 21.78 -1.85 30.25
C GLY A 396 20.40 -1.37 29.81
N TRP A 397 20.21 -1.06 28.52
CA TRP A 397 18.89 -0.78 27.96
C TRP A 397 17.97 -2.00 28.08
N ARG A 398 16.69 -1.75 28.34
CA ARG A 398 15.65 -2.79 28.41
C ARG A 398 14.66 -2.63 27.28
N PHE A 399 14.10 -3.73 26.82
CA PHE A 399 13.20 -3.77 25.68
C PHE A 399 11.91 -4.52 26.01
N ALA A 400 10.80 -4.05 25.46
CA ALA A 400 9.51 -4.71 25.56
C ALA A 400 8.68 -4.44 24.30
N ILE A 401 8.30 -5.52 23.59
CA ILE A 401 7.49 -5.49 22.36
C ILE A 401 8.11 -4.58 21.27
N THR A 402 7.82 -3.28 21.29
CA THR A 402 8.36 -2.26 20.39
C THR A 402 9.05 -1.10 21.10
N LEU A 403 9.06 -1.08 22.43
CA LEU A 403 9.56 0.02 23.26
C LEU A 403 10.94 -0.29 23.83
N ALA A 404 11.70 0.77 24.09
CA ALA A 404 12.97 0.72 24.79
C ALA A 404 12.97 1.66 25.99
N ASP A 405 13.56 1.17 27.08
CA ASP A 405 13.71 1.88 28.33
C ASP A 405 15.18 2.24 28.59
N ILE A 406 15.38 3.49 29.00
CA ILE A 406 16.69 4.10 29.19
C ILE A 406 17.28 3.59 30.50
N PRO A 407 18.57 3.18 30.55
CA PRO A 407 19.21 2.76 31.79
C PRO A 407 19.44 3.93 32.76
N SER A 408 19.33 3.65 34.06
CA SER A 408 19.66 4.63 35.11
C SER A 408 21.17 4.89 35.22
N GLU A 409 21.99 3.89 34.92
CA GLU A 409 23.46 3.98 34.93
C GLU A 409 24.01 4.35 33.54
N ALA A 410 25.17 4.99 33.51
CA ALA A 410 25.87 5.31 32.27
C ALA A 410 26.71 4.11 31.80
N PRO A 411 26.96 3.95 30.49
CA PRO A 411 26.52 4.79 29.36
C PRO A 411 25.01 4.66 29.03
N ARG A 412 24.42 5.75 28.50
CA ARG A 412 22.97 5.86 28.16
C ARG A 412 22.75 6.29 26.71
N THR A 413 23.63 5.81 25.85
CA THR A 413 23.68 6.17 24.43
C THR A 413 22.86 5.19 23.62
N LEU A 414 22.14 5.70 22.62
CA LEU A 414 21.54 4.96 21.51
C LEU A 414 22.09 5.54 20.21
N THR A 415 22.81 4.72 19.44
CA THR A 415 23.34 5.09 18.13
C THR A 415 22.46 4.49 17.04
N ILE A 416 22.10 5.28 16.03
CA ILE A 416 21.27 4.84 14.91
C ILE A 416 21.99 5.24 13.61
N PRO A 417 22.71 4.32 12.95
CA PRO A 417 23.14 4.52 11.58
C PRO A 417 21.93 4.46 10.64
N PHE A 418 21.82 5.41 9.71
CA PHE A 418 20.70 5.47 8.77
C PHE A 418 21.10 6.03 7.41
N GLU A 419 20.36 5.68 6.37
CA GLU A 419 20.47 6.26 5.04
C GLU A 419 19.16 6.96 4.67
N GLY A 420 19.23 8.28 4.48
CA GLY A 420 18.07 9.09 4.14
C GLY A 420 18.26 10.55 4.54
N THR A 421 17.35 11.42 4.09
CA THR A 421 17.53 12.88 4.27
C THR A 421 16.78 13.46 5.48
N ARG A 422 16.06 12.62 6.23
CA ARG A 422 15.30 12.98 7.44
C ARG A 422 15.26 11.82 8.43
N LEU A 423 15.40 12.16 9.72
CA LEU A 423 15.24 11.25 10.85
C LEU A 423 14.25 11.84 11.86
N ASP A 424 13.23 11.05 12.19
CA ASP A 424 12.27 11.34 13.26
C ASP A 424 12.41 10.30 14.37
N LEU A 425 12.26 10.73 15.63
CA LEU A 425 12.24 9.88 16.82
C LEU A 425 10.84 9.88 17.43
N THR A 426 10.29 8.71 17.70
CA THR A 426 9.02 8.56 18.41
C THR A 426 9.29 8.27 19.87
N VAL A 427 8.81 9.15 20.75
CA VAL A 427 9.05 9.10 22.19
C VAL A 427 7.74 9.08 22.96
N ASN A 428 7.72 8.33 24.06
CA ASN A 428 6.67 8.40 25.06
C ASN A 428 7.07 9.48 26.08
N ARG A 429 6.37 10.61 26.06
CA ARG A 429 6.59 11.68 27.02
C ARG A 429 5.71 11.46 28.25
N GLY A 430 6.03 12.11 29.35
CA GLY A 430 5.26 11.99 30.58
C GLY A 430 5.67 12.99 31.66
N ASP A 431 5.01 12.94 32.81
CA ASP A 431 5.33 13.80 33.96
C ASP A 431 6.60 13.32 34.70
N PHE A 432 7.71 13.27 33.97
CA PHE A 432 9.03 12.94 34.48
C PHE A 432 10.07 13.85 33.83
N ARG A 433 11.21 14.05 34.52
CA ARG A 433 12.33 14.80 33.96
C ARG A 433 13.17 13.90 33.07
N GLY A 434 13.37 14.31 31.83
CA GLY A 434 14.24 13.63 30.89
C GLY A 434 14.62 14.53 29.73
N HIS A 435 15.88 14.48 29.33
CA HIS A 435 16.40 15.16 28.14
C HIS A 435 17.15 14.15 27.30
N LEU A 436 17.02 14.27 25.98
CA LEU A 436 17.85 13.56 25.02
C LEU A 436 18.73 14.58 24.31
N TRP A 437 20.04 14.43 24.42
CA TRP A 437 21.01 15.17 23.62
C TRP A 437 21.21 14.44 22.32
N VAL A 438 21.12 15.16 21.20
CA VAL A 438 21.15 14.53 19.88
C VAL A 438 22.21 15.16 19.00
N THR A 439 23.01 14.33 18.36
CA THR A 439 23.90 14.73 17.28
C THR A 439 23.61 13.90 16.02
N ILE A 440 23.84 14.49 14.86
CA ILE A 440 23.85 13.87 13.54
C ILE A 440 25.22 14.15 12.94
N ASP A 441 25.98 13.11 12.59
CA ASP A 441 27.34 13.22 12.05
C ASP A 441 28.25 14.13 12.90
N ASP A 442 28.26 13.89 14.21
CA ASP A 442 28.98 14.68 15.22
C ASP A 442 28.59 16.17 15.32
N GLN A 443 27.53 16.59 14.63
CA GLN A 443 26.98 17.95 14.70
C GLN A 443 25.66 17.98 15.47
N PRO A 444 25.35 19.08 16.18
CA PRO A 444 24.03 19.27 16.78
C PRO A 444 22.89 19.08 15.76
N ALA A 445 21.88 18.28 16.11
CA ALA A 445 20.76 17.96 15.23
C ALA A 445 20.03 19.23 14.76
N ASN A 446 19.82 19.36 13.44
CA ASN A 446 19.44 20.63 12.81
C ASN A 446 17.95 20.99 12.92
N ALA A 447 17.12 20.10 13.45
CA ALA A 447 15.68 20.33 13.64
C ALA A 447 15.27 20.53 15.11
N LEU A 448 16.21 20.41 16.05
CA LEU A 448 15.98 20.55 17.49
C LEU A 448 16.37 21.93 18.03
N PRO A 449 15.81 22.36 19.18
CA PRO A 449 16.30 23.55 19.88
C PRO A 449 17.72 23.33 20.43
N TYR A 450 18.44 24.44 20.64
CA TYR A 450 19.80 24.47 21.16
C TYR A 450 19.86 25.00 22.58
N ASP A 451 20.72 24.44 23.42
CA ASP A 451 21.04 25.00 24.73
C ASP A 451 22.02 26.18 24.62
N SER A 452 22.38 26.78 25.75
CA SER A 452 23.35 27.89 25.79
C SER A 452 24.76 27.50 25.35
N GLN A 453 25.07 26.21 25.28
CA GLN A 453 26.35 25.66 24.84
C GLN A 453 26.32 25.22 23.38
N GLY A 454 25.18 25.38 22.68
CA GLY A 454 25.00 25.00 21.28
C GLY A 454 24.68 23.52 21.07
N ARG A 455 24.37 22.75 22.12
CA ARG A 455 23.97 21.34 22.01
C ARG A 455 22.48 21.25 21.68
N SER A 456 22.12 20.35 20.78
CA SER A 456 20.72 20.12 20.44
C SER A 456 20.07 19.15 21.43
N TYR A 457 18.83 19.43 21.83
CA TYR A 457 18.15 18.62 22.83
C TYR A 457 16.65 18.42 22.56
N LEU A 458 16.12 17.31 23.07
CA LEU A 458 14.70 16.97 23.09
C LEU A 458 14.27 16.78 24.54
N ILE A 459 13.20 17.47 24.96
CA ILE A 459 12.60 17.31 26.29
C ILE A 459 11.61 16.14 26.27
N LEU A 460 11.66 15.28 27.29
CA LEU A 460 10.71 14.17 27.49
C LEU A 460 9.58 14.49 28.47
N THR A 461 9.69 15.59 29.20
CA THR A 461 8.63 16.04 30.11
C THR A 461 7.41 16.52 29.32
N ASP A 462 6.27 15.88 29.54
CA ASP A 462 4.96 16.30 29.06
C ASP A 462 3.87 15.84 30.05
N PRO A 463 3.15 16.75 30.72
CA PRO A 463 2.12 16.40 31.69
C PRO A 463 0.92 15.69 31.06
N LEU A 464 0.77 15.69 29.74
CA LEU A 464 -0.32 15.02 29.03
C LEU A 464 -0.01 13.55 28.69
N TYR A 465 1.21 13.08 28.96
CA TYR A 465 1.66 11.73 28.64
C TYR A 465 1.48 11.34 27.16
N GLU A 466 1.60 12.32 26.27
CA GLU A 466 1.41 12.10 24.84
C GLU A 466 2.65 11.43 24.22
N GLN A 467 2.39 10.45 23.36
CA GLN A 467 3.42 9.97 22.44
C GLN A 467 3.64 11.02 21.35
N ALA A 468 4.91 11.39 21.13
CA ALA A 468 5.28 12.41 20.17
C ALA A 468 6.30 11.87 19.17
N THR A 469 6.05 12.12 17.88
CA THR A 469 7.08 11.96 16.83
C THR A 469 7.75 13.30 16.61
N VAL A 470 9.04 13.38 16.95
CA VAL A 470 9.84 14.60 16.88
C VAL A 470 10.90 14.47 15.79
N THR A 471 10.95 15.42 14.87
CA THR A 471 12.00 15.46 13.85
C THR A 471 13.33 15.85 14.48
N LEU A 472 14.29 14.94 14.42
CA LEU A 472 15.66 15.17 14.88
C LEU A 472 16.45 15.93 13.82
N ALA A 473 16.34 15.48 12.58
CA ALA A 473 17.12 15.96 11.47
C ALA A 473 16.30 16.02 10.18
N ARG A 474 16.56 17.02 9.34
CA ARG A 474 15.90 17.16 8.04
C ARG A 474 16.76 17.86 7.00
N TYR A 475 16.44 17.62 5.72
CA TYR A 475 17.19 18.16 4.58
C TYR A 475 18.69 17.83 4.67
N LEU A 476 19.02 16.65 5.17
CA LEU A 476 20.38 16.15 5.14
C LEU A 476 20.76 15.86 3.67
N PRO A 477 22.07 15.87 3.33
CA PRO A 477 22.55 15.33 2.06
C PRO A 477 22.05 13.90 1.83
N GLU A 478 22.02 13.43 0.58
CA GLU A 478 21.79 12.01 0.32
C GLU A 478 23.03 11.21 0.74
N GLY A 479 22.83 10.13 1.50
CA GLY A 479 23.90 9.24 1.95
C GLY A 479 23.66 8.67 3.34
N GLN A 480 24.70 8.02 3.86
CA GLN A 480 24.72 7.49 5.21
C GLN A 480 24.98 8.59 6.23
N HIS A 481 24.28 8.49 7.35
CA HIS A 481 24.35 9.38 8.49
C HIS A 481 24.36 8.57 9.77
N GLU A 482 24.91 9.14 10.85
CA GLU A 482 24.85 8.56 12.17
C GLU A 482 24.16 9.51 13.14
N ALA A 483 23.09 9.04 13.77
CA ALA A 483 22.47 9.74 14.90
C ALA A 483 22.96 9.16 16.22
N VAL A 484 23.44 10.01 17.12
CA VAL A 484 23.82 9.63 18.48
C VAL A 484 22.90 10.33 19.46
N ILE A 485 22.18 9.55 20.26
CA ILE A 485 21.22 10.02 21.26
C ILE A 485 21.78 9.69 22.65
N GLU A 486 22.12 10.71 23.43
CA GLU A 486 22.57 10.56 24.81
C GLU A 486 21.47 11.01 25.77
N ALA A 487 21.00 10.09 26.61
CA ALA A 487 19.89 10.36 27.52
C ALA A 487 20.35 10.85 28.91
N GLU A 488 19.64 11.85 29.44
CA GLU A 488 19.70 12.31 30.83
C GLU A 488 18.30 12.28 31.45
N GLY A 489 17.98 11.23 32.21
CA GLY A 489 16.63 11.01 32.73
C GLY A 489 15.82 10.01 31.89
N GLY A 490 14.54 9.87 32.22
CA GLY A 490 13.61 9.02 31.45
C GLY A 490 13.75 7.50 31.64
N TRP A 491 14.52 7.05 32.63
CA TRP A 491 14.59 5.63 33.01
C TRP A 491 13.29 5.15 33.66
N GLU A 492 12.97 3.87 33.47
CA GLU A 492 11.72 3.23 33.91
C GLU A 492 10.45 3.85 33.29
N GLN A 493 10.58 4.59 32.20
CA GLN A 493 9.46 5.28 31.53
C GLN A 493 9.13 4.69 30.15
N TRP A 494 9.94 3.76 29.63
CA TRP A 494 9.78 3.24 28.26
C TRP A 494 9.74 4.38 27.23
N ALA A 495 10.66 5.33 27.38
CA ALA A 495 10.60 6.63 26.74
C ALA A 495 10.81 6.58 25.22
N ILE A 496 11.41 5.53 24.67
CA ILE A 496 11.69 5.42 23.22
C ILE A 496 10.75 4.38 22.62
N ALA A 497 9.94 4.79 21.64
CA ALA A 497 9.02 3.91 20.93
C ALA A 497 9.53 3.47 19.57
N GLY A 498 10.47 4.21 18.98
CA GLY A 498 11.09 3.87 17.70
C GLY A 498 11.55 5.10 16.93
N TRP A 499 11.92 4.91 15.67
CA TRP A 499 12.37 5.97 14.77
C TRP A 499 11.80 5.79 13.37
N THR A 500 11.82 6.86 12.59
CA THR A 500 11.40 6.84 11.19
C THR A 500 12.44 7.56 10.35
N VAL A 501 12.92 6.88 9.31
CA VAL A 501 13.83 7.41 8.32
C VAL A 501 13.01 7.72 7.06
N ALA A 502 13.24 8.87 6.44
CA ALA A 502 12.53 9.27 5.24
C ALA A 502 13.41 10.10 4.31
N ASN A 503 13.04 10.11 3.03
CA ASN A 503 13.64 10.99 2.03
C ASN A 503 12.81 12.26 1.90
N GLU A 504 13.14 13.30 2.67
CA GLU A 504 12.51 14.61 2.54
C GLU A 504 13.15 15.44 1.41
N VAL A 505 12.31 15.89 0.47
CA VAL A 505 12.71 16.85 -0.57
C VAL A 505 12.30 18.27 -0.15
N ASP A 506 13.20 19.25 -0.33
CA ASP A 506 12.88 20.65 -0.06
C ASP A 506 11.82 21.19 -1.04
N THR A 507 10.58 21.27 -0.55
CA THR A 507 9.43 21.78 -1.31
C THR A 507 9.11 23.25 -0.99
N ARG A 508 9.95 23.96 -0.22
CA ARG A 508 9.65 25.34 0.23
C ARG A 508 9.41 26.30 -0.92
N ALA A 509 10.24 26.26 -1.96
CA ALA A 509 10.07 27.12 -3.13
C ALA A 509 8.72 26.88 -3.84
N TRP A 510 8.33 25.62 -3.98
CA TRP A 510 7.05 25.23 -4.60
C TRP A 510 5.86 25.61 -3.72
N ARG A 511 5.96 25.46 -2.40
CA ARG A 511 4.94 25.89 -1.44
C ARG A 511 4.75 27.41 -1.45
N THR A 512 5.84 28.18 -1.50
CA THR A 512 5.77 29.64 -1.66
C THR A 512 5.10 30.00 -2.99
N GLY A 513 5.47 29.33 -4.09
CA GLY A 513 4.82 29.49 -5.39
C GLY A 513 3.32 29.21 -5.35
N LEU A 514 2.92 28.11 -4.69
CA LEU A 514 1.52 27.73 -4.48
C LEU A 514 0.76 28.81 -3.70
N THR A 515 1.33 29.32 -2.60
CA THR A 515 0.72 30.37 -1.77
C THR A 515 0.53 31.66 -2.56
N VAL A 516 1.57 32.10 -3.28
CA VAL A 516 1.51 33.32 -4.11
C VAL A 516 0.47 33.16 -5.22
N ALA A 517 0.46 32.03 -5.91
CA ALA A 517 -0.52 31.74 -6.95
C ALA A 517 -1.95 31.68 -6.38
N GLY A 518 -2.14 31.05 -5.21
CA GLY A 518 -3.43 30.97 -4.53
C GLY A 518 -3.96 32.35 -4.11
N LEU A 519 -3.09 33.21 -3.55
CA LEU A 519 -3.46 34.59 -3.20
C LEU A 519 -3.82 35.42 -4.43
N ALA A 520 -3.08 35.26 -5.54
CA ALA A 520 -3.37 35.93 -6.80
C ALA A 520 -4.71 35.47 -7.41
N ALA A 521 -5.01 34.17 -7.36
CA ALA A 521 -6.28 33.60 -7.80
C ALA A 521 -7.44 34.11 -6.94
N ALA A 522 -7.28 34.14 -5.61
CA ALA A 522 -8.30 34.68 -4.71
C ALA A 522 -8.57 36.18 -4.97
N ALA A 523 -7.52 36.99 -5.09
CA ALA A 523 -7.66 38.42 -5.31
C ALA A 523 -8.30 38.75 -6.67
N SER A 524 -7.88 38.06 -7.74
CA SER A 524 -8.46 38.24 -9.07
C SER A 524 -9.90 37.71 -9.15
N GLY A 525 -10.19 36.57 -8.50
CA GLY A 525 -11.55 36.02 -8.38
C GLY A 525 -12.51 36.96 -7.65
N LEU A 526 -12.08 37.54 -6.52
CA LEU A 526 -12.85 38.57 -5.80
C LEU A 526 -13.06 39.83 -6.65
N GLY A 527 -12.04 40.24 -7.41
CA GLY A 527 -12.14 41.37 -8.35
C GLY A 527 -13.15 41.09 -9.48
N ILE A 528 -13.15 39.89 -10.05
CA ILE A 528 -14.14 39.46 -11.06
C ILE A 528 -15.53 39.42 -10.44
N LEU A 529 -15.69 38.85 -9.25
CA LEU A 529 -16.97 38.80 -8.53
C LEU A 529 -17.51 40.21 -8.29
N TRP A 530 -16.66 41.14 -7.85
CA TRP A 530 -17.04 42.54 -7.65
C TRP A 530 -17.47 43.22 -8.96
N LEU A 531 -16.76 42.96 -10.07
CA LEU A 531 -17.16 43.43 -11.39
C LEU A 531 -18.50 42.83 -11.85
N LEU A 532 -18.75 41.54 -11.57
CA LEU A 532 -20.00 40.86 -11.88
C LEU A 532 -21.17 41.41 -11.06
N ILE A 533 -20.96 41.67 -9.76
CA ILE A 533 -21.96 42.34 -8.90
C ILE A 533 -22.25 43.74 -9.42
N GLY A 534 -21.22 44.50 -9.81
CA GLY A 534 -21.39 45.83 -10.40
C GLY A 534 -22.10 45.82 -11.76
N ALA A 535 -21.92 44.75 -12.54
CA ALA A 535 -22.58 44.54 -13.83
C ALA A 535 -23.96 43.84 -13.71
N TRP A 536 -24.32 43.37 -12.50
CA TRP A 536 -25.53 42.61 -12.24
C TRP A 536 -26.81 43.28 -12.75
N PRO A 537 -27.03 44.60 -12.62
CA PRO A 537 -28.25 45.23 -13.14
C PRO A 537 -28.37 45.15 -14.67
N GLN A 538 -27.25 45.17 -15.40
CA GLN A 538 -27.24 45.09 -16.86
C GLN A 538 -27.34 43.66 -17.36
N ILE A 539 -26.63 42.73 -16.70
CA ILE A 539 -26.76 41.30 -16.96
C ILE A 539 -28.19 40.85 -16.67
N PHE A 540 -28.78 41.28 -15.55
CA PHE A 540 -30.17 41.01 -15.21
C PHE A 540 -31.13 41.61 -16.24
N LYS A 541 -30.92 42.85 -16.71
CA LYS A 541 -31.77 43.46 -17.74
C LYS A 541 -31.70 42.71 -19.08
N GLN A 542 -30.52 42.25 -19.48
CA GLN A 542 -30.36 41.42 -20.68
C GLN A 542 -30.95 40.03 -20.48
N ALA A 543 -30.66 39.38 -19.36
CA ALA A 543 -31.24 38.09 -19.00
C ALA A 543 -32.77 38.15 -18.94
N TRP A 544 -33.35 39.25 -18.45
CA TRP A 544 -34.78 39.51 -18.46
C TRP A 544 -35.32 39.67 -19.89
N ALA A 545 -34.61 40.39 -20.75
CA ALA A 545 -35.00 40.49 -22.16
C ALA A 545 -34.96 39.12 -22.88
N TRP A 546 -33.95 38.30 -22.58
CA TRP A 546 -33.86 36.93 -23.08
C TRP A 546 -34.91 36.01 -22.45
N SER A 547 -35.29 36.20 -21.18
CA SER A 547 -36.32 35.39 -20.54
C SER A 547 -37.68 35.62 -21.19
N GLU A 548 -38.01 36.85 -21.60
CA GLU A 548 -39.23 37.12 -22.37
C GLU A 548 -39.24 36.36 -23.71
N ILE A 549 -38.10 36.32 -24.41
CA ILE A 549 -37.96 35.57 -25.68
C ILE A 549 -38.07 34.07 -25.44
N ILE A 550 -37.40 33.56 -24.41
CA ILE A 550 -37.41 32.13 -24.06
C ILE A 550 -38.81 31.70 -23.63
N ILE A 551 -39.48 32.49 -22.80
CA ILE A 551 -40.87 32.23 -22.38
C ILE A 551 -41.80 32.28 -23.59
N ALA A 552 -41.62 33.24 -24.51
CA ALA A 552 -42.41 33.30 -25.75
C ALA A 552 -42.19 32.06 -26.63
N LEU A 553 -40.93 31.67 -26.88
CA LEU A 553 -40.58 30.47 -27.63
C LEU A 553 -41.11 29.19 -26.96
N TYR A 554 -41.01 29.12 -25.64
CA TYR A 554 -41.53 28.01 -24.86
C TYR A 554 -43.05 27.94 -25.00
N ASN A 555 -43.78 29.04 -24.84
CA ASN A 555 -45.23 29.08 -24.95
C ASN A 555 -45.77 28.69 -26.34
N ILE A 556 -44.99 28.87 -27.42
CA ILE A 556 -45.35 28.42 -28.77
C ILE A 556 -45.45 26.89 -28.87
N LEU A 557 -44.68 26.13 -28.07
CA LEU A 557 -44.60 24.67 -28.16
C LEU A 557 -45.91 23.95 -27.74
N GLY A 558 -46.79 24.63 -26.99
CA GLY A 558 -47.99 24.04 -26.40
C GLY A 558 -47.70 22.90 -25.41
N GLU A 559 -48.74 22.33 -24.80
CA GLU A 559 -48.57 21.32 -23.73
C GLU A 559 -47.81 20.07 -24.18
N ARG A 560 -48.08 19.58 -25.39
CA ARG A 560 -47.39 18.40 -25.93
C ARG A 560 -45.91 18.68 -26.16
N GLY A 561 -45.57 19.85 -26.69
CA GLY A 561 -44.18 20.23 -26.94
C GLY A 561 -43.39 20.43 -25.64
N HIS A 562 -44.01 21.03 -24.61
CA HIS A 562 -43.44 21.13 -23.25
C HIS A 562 -43.10 19.76 -22.68
N PHE A 563 -44.02 18.81 -22.79
CA PHE A 563 -43.80 17.44 -22.35
C PHE A 563 -42.60 16.81 -23.09
N PHE A 564 -42.59 16.82 -24.42
CA PHE A 564 -41.54 16.15 -25.19
C PHE A 564 -40.16 16.76 -24.96
N ILE A 565 -40.03 18.09 -24.87
CA ILE A 565 -38.73 18.72 -24.68
C ILE A 565 -38.19 18.49 -23.26
N THR A 566 -39.04 18.57 -22.23
CA THR A 566 -38.65 18.37 -20.83
C THR A 566 -38.28 16.91 -20.56
N PHE A 567 -39.11 15.95 -21.00
CA PHE A 567 -38.84 14.53 -20.80
C PHE A 567 -37.71 14.01 -21.71
N GLY A 568 -37.63 14.50 -22.95
CA GLY A 568 -36.54 14.16 -23.87
C GLY A 568 -35.18 14.63 -23.34
N LEU A 569 -35.11 15.86 -22.81
CA LEU A 569 -33.88 16.39 -22.23
C LEU A 569 -33.47 15.65 -20.96
N ALA A 570 -34.43 15.31 -20.08
CA ALA A 570 -34.16 14.50 -18.90
C ALA A 570 -33.63 13.11 -19.28
N ALA A 571 -34.23 12.45 -20.28
CA ALA A 571 -33.74 11.17 -20.78
C ALA A 571 -32.30 11.27 -21.31
N VAL A 572 -31.97 12.31 -22.08
CA VAL A 572 -30.59 12.53 -22.55
C VAL A 572 -29.63 12.71 -21.37
N ILE A 573 -30.00 13.49 -20.36
CA ILE A 573 -29.17 13.71 -19.16
C ILE A 573 -28.92 12.39 -18.41
N PHE A 574 -29.96 11.59 -18.20
CA PHE A 574 -29.85 10.33 -17.48
C PHE A 574 -29.07 9.26 -18.24
N LEU A 575 -29.13 9.28 -19.59
CA LEU A 575 -28.45 8.31 -20.44
C LEU A 575 -27.01 8.69 -20.80
N THR A 576 -26.68 9.98 -20.92
CA THR A 576 -25.35 10.40 -21.43
C THR A 576 -24.30 10.58 -20.35
N GLN A 577 -24.69 10.84 -19.10
CA GLN A 577 -23.83 11.05 -17.92
C GLN A 577 -22.65 12.05 -18.15
N GLY A 578 -21.90 12.39 -17.09
CA GLY A 578 -20.68 13.21 -17.21
C GLY A 578 -20.88 14.65 -17.70
N PHE A 579 -19.96 15.14 -18.55
CA PHE A 579 -19.91 16.56 -18.94
C PHE A 579 -21.14 17.01 -19.75
N ILE A 580 -21.72 16.12 -20.57
CA ILE A 580 -22.92 16.42 -21.37
C ILE A 580 -24.11 16.66 -20.44
N ALA A 581 -24.31 15.79 -19.44
CA ALA A 581 -25.34 15.95 -18.43
C ALA A 581 -25.20 17.30 -17.71
N LEU A 582 -23.97 17.69 -17.33
CA LEU A 582 -23.70 18.95 -16.65
C LEU A 582 -24.01 20.20 -17.48
N VAL A 583 -23.74 20.16 -18.79
CA VAL A 583 -24.07 21.26 -19.71
C VAL A 583 -25.58 21.39 -19.94
N LEU A 584 -26.31 20.28 -19.92
CA LEU A 584 -27.76 20.24 -20.19
C LEU A 584 -28.61 20.49 -18.94
N LEU A 585 -28.05 20.30 -17.74
CA LEU A 585 -28.75 20.44 -16.46
C LEU A 585 -29.39 21.83 -16.25
N PRO A 586 -28.71 22.97 -16.56
CA PRO A 586 -29.32 24.29 -16.44
C PRO A 586 -30.56 24.47 -17.34
N LEU A 587 -30.55 23.85 -18.52
CA LEU A 587 -31.67 23.88 -19.44
C LEU A 587 -32.85 23.08 -18.89
N LEU A 588 -32.60 21.89 -18.31
CA LEU A 588 -33.64 21.12 -17.63
C LEU A 588 -34.21 21.88 -16.43
N THR A 589 -33.36 22.52 -15.62
CA THR A 589 -33.78 23.38 -14.51
C THR A 589 -34.70 24.50 -14.98
N LEU A 590 -34.36 25.17 -16.08
CA LEU A 590 -35.18 26.24 -16.66
C LEU A 590 -36.57 25.74 -17.10
N LEU A 591 -36.63 24.57 -17.74
CA LEU A 591 -37.90 23.96 -18.16
C LEU A 591 -38.78 23.60 -16.95
N ILE A 592 -38.19 23.05 -15.89
CA ILE A 592 -38.90 22.72 -14.64
C ILE A 592 -39.35 23.99 -13.91
N LEU A 593 -38.55 25.06 -13.91
CA LEU A 593 -38.94 26.36 -13.33
C LEU A 593 -40.19 26.93 -14.01
N LEU A 594 -40.29 26.81 -15.33
CA LEU A 594 -41.45 27.29 -16.11
C LEU A 594 -42.69 26.41 -15.91
N ARG A 595 -42.51 25.09 -15.71
CA ARG A 595 -43.58 24.12 -15.47
C ARG A 595 -43.23 23.14 -14.34
N PRO A 596 -43.35 23.56 -13.06
CA PRO A 596 -43.02 22.70 -11.92
C PRO A 596 -43.88 21.43 -11.84
N ASP A 597 -45.06 21.45 -12.43
CA ASP A 597 -45.95 20.29 -12.60
C ASP A 597 -45.32 19.17 -13.45
N LEU A 598 -44.58 19.53 -14.51
CA LEU A 598 -43.83 18.56 -15.31
C LEU A 598 -42.60 18.03 -14.56
N GLY A 599 -42.00 18.85 -13.69
CA GLY A 599 -40.96 18.41 -12.76
C GLY A 599 -41.46 17.33 -11.81
N LEU A 600 -42.65 17.50 -11.24
CA LEU A 600 -43.27 16.50 -10.38
C LEU A 600 -43.53 15.18 -11.13
N ALA A 601 -44.00 15.26 -12.37
CA ALA A 601 -44.19 14.07 -13.22
C ALA A 601 -42.85 13.38 -13.56
N LEU A 602 -41.77 14.14 -13.77
CA LEU A 602 -40.42 13.60 -13.94
C LEU A 602 -39.91 12.88 -12.69
N VAL A 603 -40.18 13.42 -11.48
CA VAL A 603 -39.82 12.74 -10.23
C VAL A 603 -40.46 11.36 -10.17
N THR A 604 -41.75 11.25 -10.50
CA THR A 604 -42.45 9.96 -10.51
C THR A 604 -41.82 8.96 -11.48
N LEU A 605 -41.42 9.43 -12.67
CA LEU A 605 -40.79 8.57 -13.67
C LEU A 605 -39.35 8.19 -13.28
N ALA A 606 -38.62 9.11 -12.65
CA ALA A 606 -37.25 8.91 -12.19
C ALA A 606 -37.14 7.86 -11.06
N ILE A 607 -38.23 7.56 -10.35
CA ILE A 607 -38.25 6.52 -9.29
C ILE A 607 -37.78 5.17 -9.83
N PHE A 608 -38.09 4.83 -11.09
CA PHE A 608 -37.67 3.57 -11.69
C PHE A 608 -36.18 3.54 -12.09
N LEU A 609 -35.48 4.67 -11.99
CA LEU A 609 -34.07 4.84 -12.35
C LEU A 609 -33.19 5.11 -11.11
N PHE A 610 -33.69 4.83 -9.90
CA PHE A 610 -32.99 5.17 -8.65
C PHE A 610 -31.61 4.49 -8.51
N GLU A 611 -31.42 3.31 -9.11
CA GLU A 611 -30.15 2.56 -9.09
C GLU A 611 -29.11 3.07 -10.10
N ILE A 612 -29.45 4.03 -10.97
CA ILE A 612 -28.52 4.57 -11.97
C ILE A 612 -27.98 5.92 -11.48
N PRO A 613 -26.84 5.96 -10.76
CA PRO A 613 -26.33 7.22 -10.21
C PRO A 613 -25.84 8.15 -11.31
N LEU A 614 -26.32 9.40 -11.31
CA LEU A 614 -25.78 10.47 -12.12
C LEU A 614 -24.54 11.05 -11.43
N ARG A 615 -23.37 10.81 -12.00
CA ARG A 615 -22.10 11.31 -11.46
C ARG A 615 -21.83 12.74 -11.95
N LEU A 616 -21.90 13.70 -11.03
CA LEU A 616 -21.53 15.10 -11.25
C LEU A 616 -20.24 15.43 -10.47
N PRO A 617 -19.50 16.51 -10.82
CA PRO A 617 -18.27 16.90 -10.11
C PRO A 617 -18.46 17.22 -8.61
N ILE A 618 -19.69 17.48 -8.21
CA ILE A 618 -20.09 17.79 -6.83
C ILE A 618 -20.62 16.58 -6.04
N GLY A 619 -20.70 15.40 -6.66
CA GLY A 619 -21.21 14.18 -6.04
C GLY A 619 -22.02 13.30 -7.01
N ALA A 620 -22.38 12.10 -6.55
CA ALA A 620 -23.32 11.23 -7.25
C ALA A 620 -24.74 11.49 -6.71
N PHE A 621 -25.69 11.66 -7.62
CA PHE A 621 -27.10 11.87 -7.27
C PHE A 621 -27.95 10.87 -8.03
N SER A 622 -28.98 10.34 -7.38
CA SER A 622 -30.00 9.59 -8.11
C SER A 622 -30.82 10.55 -8.99
N PRO A 623 -31.37 10.07 -10.13
CA PRO A 623 -32.28 10.84 -10.97
C PRO A 623 -33.48 11.41 -10.19
N VAL A 624 -33.93 10.69 -9.15
CA VAL A 624 -35.01 11.11 -8.24
C VAL A 624 -34.59 12.31 -7.40
N GLU A 625 -33.45 12.23 -6.70
CA GLU A 625 -32.95 13.32 -5.87
C GLU A 625 -32.74 14.59 -6.69
N LEU A 626 -32.16 14.44 -7.88
CA LEU A 626 -31.92 15.57 -8.78
C LEU A 626 -33.23 16.21 -9.23
N THR A 627 -34.16 15.43 -9.79
CA THR A 627 -35.44 15.98 -10.27
C THR A 627 -36.29 16.54 -9.14
N LEU A 628 -36.24 15.95 -7.96
CA LEU A 628 -36.95 16.44 -6.77
C LEU A 628 -36.38 17.78 -6.31
N ALA A 629 -35.06 17.90 -6.21
CA ALA A 629 -34.40 19.16 -5.83
C ALA A 629 -34.71 20.28 -6.83
N LEU A 630 -34.64 20.00 -8.14
CA LEU A 630 -34.97 20.97 -9.18
C LEU A 630 -36.45 21.37 -9.15
N THR A 631 -37.35 20.43 -8.88
CA THR A 631 -38.79 20.70 -8.77
C THR A 631 -39.12 21.55 -7.54
N LEU A 632 -38.53 21.24 -6.39
CA LEU A 632 -38.66 22.04 -5.16
C LEU A 632 -38.17 23.48 -5.36
N LEU A 633 -37.04 23.64 -6.06
CA LEU A 633 -36.49 24.94 -6.45
C LEU A 633 -37.47 25.68 -7.38
N GLY A 634 -38.08 24.97 -8.34
CA GLY A 634 -39.16 25.46 -9.19
C GLY A 634 -40.34 26.04 -8.41
N PHE A 635 -40.87 25.28 -7.46
CA PHE A 635 -41.99 25.70 -6.62
C PHE A 635 -41.66 26.88 -5.71
N THR A 636 -40.49 26.84 -5.05
CA THR A 636 -40.05 27.95 -4.17
C THR A 636 -39.82 29.22 -4.96
N PHE A 637 -39.22 29.14 -6.15
CA PHE A 637 -39.06 30.30 -7.03
C PHE A 637 -40.41 30.89 -7.45
N ARG A 638 -41.38 30.05 -7.80
CA ARG A 638 -42.74 30.50 -8.15
C ARG A 638 -43.46 31.17 -6.98
N LEU A 639 -43.31 30.64 -5.76
CA LEU A 639 -43.84 31.23 -4.54
C LEU A 639 -43.23 32.60 -4.21
N LEU A 640 -41.97 32.83 -4.56
CA LEU A 640 -41.29 34.11 -4.34
C LEU A 640 -41.65 35.18 -5.38
N LEU A 641 -42.22 34.79 -6.52
CA LEU A 641 -42.62 35.69 -7.61
C LEU A 641 -44.11 36.09 -7.56
N THR A 642 -44.94 35.32 -6.85
CA THR A 642 -46.36 35.62 -6.56
C THR A 642 -46.49 36.36 -5.26
#